data_AF-A0A929UV63-F1
#
_entry.id   AF-A0A929UV63-F1
#
_cell.length_a   1.000
_cell.length_b   1.000
_cell.length_c   1.000
_cell.angle_alpha   90.00
_cell.angle_beta   90.00
_cell.angle_gamma   90.00
#
_symmetry.space_group_name_H-M   'P 1'
#
loop_
_entity.id
_entity.type
_entity.pdbx_description
1 polymer ?
#
loop_
_entity_poly.entity_id
_entity_poly.type
_entity_poly.pdbx_seq_one_letter_code
_entity_poly.pdbx_strand_id
1 'polypeptide(L)'
;MLCAANNRDELLDINNLAALRQRIEQDHAGSNDKKAAREKFNQIVSIMMDTTRLSSSWQKFMNTQKVETNPTAQSKESLYSAIRRVSRLRKSKGIASSQSAYGGTENQYLTEEGQQDQLFEAAMHDRMQAEIMMKQLWQQPMNMLDIDDLLRTGHNVGLSTIFMESVNTLNKLNNTRYDTSEAYELAYKSEALLAPLCEIIGFDGVAMALRSKVACLQLRNTGRGHFVDLAKQILSELGVLSAASPEETITAEERNQNYGTIVYRVLESVIGDIDNGAGYSVELVLGGESGHDIVIGNGDIIADLLRLVFRLKSVGSLARGLVEQAEKAERQQEEERQKIQESTLAVSSLEAYSKKRTDQTDKEKNEDWNITREYIRDEMSHIYNKKVADSLLKLMDIHLAELYEEFNGITPKEVSLLDYKKEDNSLEILFDLLGMTLIARDRANLMDIFFKMVDNSNVLHRSQDELIQDNQLPAQGDEGYSENGYSVTPHAAPSRDEILKVEGRTEFINYIKTKFKERYFNIDPEQYIEFKEENEKGFHVSKITGLYEDHTSGILPFEIQVLTEKDRQSARYGEAAHILYKLSKQLGYRLEPTKKQLASMSALNGRKKNFGKRTVNKASYRRIKKVNKAIDDLLLSANSSLAME
;
A
#
# COMPACT_ATOMS: atom_id res chain seq x y z
N MET A 1 -31.49 4.78 -1.81
CA MET A 1 -31.14 6.22 -1.70
C MET A 1 -29.68 6.43 -1.31
N LEU A 2 -29.17 5.86 -0.21
CA LEU A 2 -27.73 5.95 0.11
C LEU A 2 -26.80 5.40 -0.99
N CYS A 3 -27.23 4.35 -1.70
CA CYS A 3 -26.50 3.81 -2.85
C CYS A 3 -26.74 4.57 -4.18
N ALA A 4 -27.68 5.52 -4.22
CA ALA A 4 -28.05 6.23 -5.46
C ALA A 4 -27.40 7.62 -5.57
N ALA A 5 -27.01 8.23 -4.44
CA ALA A 5 -26.22 9.46 -4.45
C ALA A 5 -24.74 9.12 -4.66
N ASN A 6 -24.09 9.79 -5.62
CA ASN A 6 -22.70 9.56 -5.95
C ASN A 6 -21.76 10.03 -4.83
N ASN A 7 -22.17 10.96 -3.95
CA ASN A 7 -21.39 11.38 -2.79
C ASN A 7 -22.24 11.98 -1.66
N ARG A 8 -21.59 12.26 -0.52
CA ARG A 8 -22.21 12.85 0.67
C ARG A 8 -22.90 14.19 0.40
N ASP A 9 -22.31 15.05 -0.42
CA ASP A 9 -22.79 16.42 -0.63
C ASP A 9 -24.11 16.41 -1.42
N GLU A 10 -24.23 15.49 -2.38
CA GLU A 10 -25.48 15.20 -3.08
C GLU A 10 -26.54 14.62 -2.13
N LEU A 11 -26.15 13.73 -1.22
CA LEU A 11 -27.09 13.17 -0.24
C LEU A 11 -27.54 14.18 0.83
N LEU A 12 -26.77 15.27 1.03
CA LEU A 12 -27.14 16.40 1.88
C LEU A 12 -28.05 17.41 1.16
N ASP A 13 -28.34 17.23 -0.13
CA ASP A 13 -29.36 18.01 -0.82
C ASP A 13 -30.71 17.87 -0.12
N ILE A 14 -31.44 18.98 -0.03
CA ILE A 14 -32.66 19.03 0.78
C ILE A 14 -33.75 18.10 0.26
N ASN A 15 -33.82 17.86 -1.07
CA ASN A 15 -34.78 16.94 -1.67
C ASN A 15 -34.44 15.49 -1.32
N ASN A 16 -33.15 15.14 -1.40
CA ASN A 16 -32.66 13.81 -1.04
C ASN A 16 -32.85 13.52 0.45
N LEU A 17 -32.62 14.52 1.31
CA LEU A 17 -32.90 14.42 2.74
C LEU A 17 -34.40 14.29 3.05
N ALA A 18 -35.25 14.99 2.31
CA ALA A 18 -36.70 14.87 2.44
C ALA A 18 -37.18 13.46 2.05
N ALA A 19 -36.71 12.94 0.91
CA ALA A 19 -37.01 11.59 0.47
C ALA A 19 -36.48 10.53 1.46
N LEU A 20 -35.23 10.68 1.94
CA LEU A 20 -34.66 9.78 2.95
C LEU A 20 -35.51 9.75 4.22
N ARG A 21 -35.95 10.91 4.70
CA ARG A 21 -36.82 11.00 5.87
C ARG A 21 -38.15 10.28 5.65
N GLN A 22 -38.82 10.54 4.52
CA GLN A 22 -40.09 9.88 4.19
C GLN A 22 -39.92 8.36 4.12
N ARG A 23 -38.83 7.87 3.51
CA ARG A 23 -38.54 6.43 3.43
C ARG A 23 -38.32 5.81 4.81
N ILE A 24 -37.54 6.46 5.68
CA ILE A 24 -37.34 6.00 7.06
C ILE A 24 -38.67 5.98 7.82
N GLU A 25 -39.51 6.99 7.65
CA GLU A 25 -40.83 7.06 8.28
C GLU A 25 -41.78 5.96 7.76
N GLN A 26 -41.73 5.63 6.46
CA GLN A 26 -42.47 4.51 5.84
C GLN A 26 -41.99 3.14 6.36
N ASP A 27 -40.67 2.92 6.39
CA ASP A 27 -40.08 1.66 6.88
C ASP A 27 -40.39 1.42 8.37
N HIS A 28 -40.69 2.48 9.13
CA HIS A 28 -41.07 2.41 10.55
C HIS A 28 -42.59 2.49 10.78
N ALA A 29 -43.43 2.57 9.74
CA ALA A 29 -44.88 2.75 9.84
C ALA A 29 -45.59 1.58 10.54
N GLY A 30 -44.97 0.38 10.58
CA GLY A 30 -45.47 -0.80 11.30
C GLY A 30 -45.17 -0.81 12.81
N SER A 31 -44.34 0.11 13.31
CA SER A 31 -44.14 0.33 14.74
C SER A 31 -44.76 1.67 15.13
N ASN A 32 -45.50 1.75 16.23
CA ASN A 32 -46.18 2.97 16.70
C ASN A 32 -45.20 4.10 17.14
N ASP A 33 -43.97 4.14 16.63
CA ASP A 33 -42.89 4.99 17.10
C ASP A 33 -42.34 5.91 15.99
N LYS A 34 -43.18 6.84 15.51
CA LYS A 34 -42.75 7.96 14.64
C LYS A 34 -41.60 8.78 15.23
N LYS A 35 -41.46 8.79 16.56
CA LYS A 35 -40.37 9.46 17.27
C LYS A 35 -39.04 8.75 17.03
N ALA A 36 -39.00 7.42 17.10
CA ALA A 36 -37.80 6.64 16.78
C ALA A 36 -37.34 6.84 15.32
N ALA A 37 -38.27 6.90 14.36
CA ALA A 37 -37.95 7.18 12.95
C ALA A 37 -37.30 8.57 12.78
N ARG A 38 -37.86 9.59 13.43
CA ARG A 38 -37.34 10.97 13.44
C ARG A 38 -35.97 11.05 14.12
N GLU A 39 -35.77 10.33 15.22
CA GLU A 39 -34.49 10.25 15.92
C GLU A 39 -33.41 9.57 15.05
N LYS A 40 -33.76 8.48 14.36
CA LYS A 40 -32.87 7.78 13.41
C LYS A 40 -32.46 8.68 12.25
N PHE A 41 -33.42 9.40 11.65
CA PHE A 41 -33.13 10.40 10.63
C PHE A 41 -32.17 11.50 11.14
N ASN A 42 -32.48 12.08 12.31
CA ASN A 42 -31.66 13.12 12.91
C ASN A 42 -30.23 12.67 13.19
N GLN A 43 -30.04 11.40 13.55
CA GLN A 43 -28.71 10.82 13.74
C GLN A 43 -27.95 10.71 12.42
N ILE A 44 -28.56 10.15 11.37
CA ILE A 44 -27.93 10.04 10.05
C ILE A 44 -27.50 11.42 9.55
N VAL A 45 -28.39 12.41 9.62
CA VAL A 45 -28.07 13.80 9.25
C VAL A 45 -26.99 14.41 10.14
N SER A 46 -27.04 14.18 11.46
CA SER A 46 -25.99 14.63 12.39
C SER A 46 -24.61 14.12 11.98
N ILE A 47 -24.54 12.82 11.70
CA ILE A 47 -23.32 12.11 11.33
C ILE A 47 -22.76 12.73 10.04
N MET A 48 -23.65 12.97 9.07
CA MET A 48 -23.32 13.56 7.79
C MET A 48 -22.99 15.05 7.86
N MET A 49 -23.45 15.83 8.85
CA MET A 49 -23.25 17.29 8.85
C MET A 49 -22.07 17.79 9.71
N ASP A 50 -21.49 16.97 10.58
CA ASP A 50 -20.50 17.43 11.58
C ASP A 50 -19.04 17.52 11.05
N THR A 51 -18.83 17.71 9.75
CA THR A 51 -17.47 17.72 9.16
C THR A 51 -16.78 19.07 9.19
N THR A 52 -17.48 20.15 9.56
CA THR A 52 -16.91 21.51 9.55
C THR A 52 -15.63 21.62 10.39
N ARG A 53 -15.58 20.93 11.53
CA ARG A 53 -14.41 20.89 12.40
C ARG A 53 -13.23 20.14 11.77
N LEU A 54 -13.49 19.04 11.05
CA LEU A 54 -12.46 18.34 10.27
C LEU A 54 -11.91 19.26 9.18
N SER A 55 -12.79 19.97 8.46
CA SER A 55 -12.40 20.91 7.41
C SER A 55 -11.59 22.08 7.97
N SER A 56 -11.96 22.65 9.11
CA SER A 56 -11.20 23.73 9.76
C SER A 56 -9.82 23.28 10.22
N SER A 57 -9.71 22.10 10.86
CA SER A 57 -8.40 21.54 11.23
C SER A 57 -7.53 21.29 10.00
N TRP A 58 -8.12 20.73 8.94
CA TRP A 58 -7.45 20.47 7.67
C TRP A 58 -6.92 21.75 7.03
N GLN A 59 -7.75 22.79 6.89
CA GLN A 59 -7.35 24.07 6.32
C GLN A 59 -6.23 24.74 7.13
N LYS A 60 -6.31 24.70 8.47
CA LYS A 60 -5.24 25.22 9.32
C LYS A 60 -3.92 24.53 9.03
N PHE A 61 -3.94 23.20 8.96
CA PHE A 61 -2.76 22.39 8.65
C PHE A 61 -2.19 22.70 7.25
N MET A 62 -3.03 22.79 6.22
CA MET A 62 -2.57 23.09 4.85
C MET A 62 -1.89 24.46 4.73
N ASN A 63 -2.29 25.44 5.55
CA ASN A 63 -1.66 26.75 5.59
C ASN A 63 -0.31 26.74 6.32
N THR A 64 -0.09 25.80 7.25
CA THR A 64 1.18 25.67 7.98
C THR A 64 2.20 24.81 7.24
N GLN A 65 1.78 23.80 6.49
CA GLN A 65 2.67 22.98 5.68
C GLN A 65 3.35 23.81 4.59
N LYS A 66 4.66 23.58 4.42
CA LYS A 66 5.52 24.36 3.54
C LYS A 66 6.03 23.51 2.39
N VAL A 67 6.02 24.09 1.19
CA VAL A 67 6.48 23.47 -0.07
C VAL A 67 7.59 24.34 -0.63
N GLU A 68 8.65 23.70 -1.12
CA GLU A 68 9.72 24.38 -1.85
C GLU A 68 9.25 24.73 -3.26
N THR A 69 9.34 26.00 -3.63
CA THR A 69 8.84 26.52 -4.90
C THR A 69 9.93 26.85 -5.90
N ASN A 70 11.19 26.91 -5.47
CA ASN A 70 12.34 27.19 -6.33
C ASN A 70 13.64 26.70 -5.64
N PRO A 71 14.55 26.00 -6.34
CA PRO A 71 15.82 25.54 -5.76
C PRO A 71 16.71 26.68 -5.27
N THR A 72 16.51 27.89 -5.80
CA THR A 72 17.36 29.08 -5.60
C THR A 72 16.73 30.17 -4.72
N ALA A 73 15.49 30.01 -4.24
CA ALA A 73 14.79 31.05 -3.46
C ALA A 73 14.50 30.60 -2.01
N GLN A 74 14.81 31.48 -1.04
CA GLN A 74 14.66 31.23 0.41
C GLN A 74 13.21 31.16 0.93
N SER A 75 12.19 31.57 0.15
CA SER A 75 10.81 31.63 0.65
C SER A 75 10.04 30.33 0.41
N LYS A 76 9.64 29.64 1.48
CA LYS A 76 8.77 28.47 1.40
C LYS A 76 7.29 28.88 1.31
N GLU A 77 6.64 28.50 0.22
CA GLU A 77 5.19 28.71 0.01
C GLU A 77 4.37 27.74 0.88
N SER A 78 3.12 28.08 1.24
CA SER A 78 2.24 27.12 1.91
C SER A 78 1.71 26.06 0.93
N LEU A 79 1.46 24.85 1.42
CA LEU A 79 0.87 23.80 0.60
C LEU A 79 -0.50 24.20 0.04
N TYR A 80 -1.32 24.89 0.85
CA TYR A 80 -2.60 25.44 0.40
C TYR A 80 -2.45 26.39 -0.79
N SER A 81 -1.52 27.35 -0.71
CA SER A 81 -1.32 28.32 -1.79
C SER A 81 -0.69 27.68 -3.03
N ALA A 82 0.18 26.67 -2.86
CA ALA A 82 0.72 25.88 -3.96
C ALA A 82 -0.38 25.16 -4.75
N ILE A 83 -1.26 24.42 -4.07
CA ILE A 83 -2.42 23.74 -4.70
C ILE A 83 -3.34 24.76 -5.41
N ARG A 84 -3.62 25.89 -4.76
CA ARG A 84 -4.40 26.99 -5.37
C ARG A 84 -3.72 27.54 -6.62
N ARG A 85 -2.39 27.66 -6.64
CA ARG A 85 -1.63 28.12 -7.79
C ARG A 85 -1.76 27.16 -8.97
N VAL A 86 -1.59 25.84 -8.75
CA VAL A 86 -1.84 24.82 -9.78
C VAL A 86 -3.26 24.96 -10.35
N SER A 87 -4.26 25.05 -9.48
CA SER A 87 -5.66 25.15 -9.91
C SER A 87 -5.91 26.39 -10.77
N ARG A 88 -5.26 27.51 -10.46
CA ARG A 88 -5.32 28.74 -11.26
C ARG A 88 -4.61 28.57 -12.61
N LEU A 89 -3.39 28.04 -12.61
CA LEU A 89 -2.60 27.83 -13.84
C LEU A 89 -3.34 26.90 -14.83
N ARG A 90 -3.95 25.81 -14.36
CA ARG A 90 -4.76 24.92 -15.22
C ARG A 90 -5.99 25.58 -15.83
N LYS A 91 -6.59 26.54 -15.12
CA LYS A 91 -7.76 27.30 -15.56
C LYS A 91 -7.37 28.56 -16.36
N SER A 92 -6.08 28.85 -16.48
CA SER A 92 -5.59 30.00 -17.23
C SER A 92 -5.99 29.87 -18.70
N LYS A 93 -6.42 30.98 -19.29
CA LYS A 93 -6.63 31.12 -20.74
C LYS A 93 -5.43 31.79 -21.42
N GLY A 94 -4.29 31.86 -20.72
CA GLY A 94 -3.17 32.73 -21.08
C GLY A 94 -3.48 34.17 -20.65
N ILE A 95 -2.54 34.82 -19.99
CA ILE A 95 -2.58 36.27 -19.80
C ILE A 95 -1.58 36.85 -20.79
N ALA A 96 -2.06 37.60 -21.79
CA ALA A 96 -1.19 38.50 -22.52
C ALA A 96 -0.66 39.50 -21.50
N SER A 97 0.64 39.46 -21.19
CA SER A 97 1.23 40.39 -20.25
C SER A 97 1.11 41.80 -20.81
N SER A 98 0.16 42.59 -20.30
CA SER A 98 0.12 44.04 -20.53
C SER A 98 1.25 44.77 -19.79
N GLN A 99 2.33 44.08 -19.43
CA GLN A 99 3.52 44.60 -18.76
C GLN A 99 4.73 44.75 -19.69
N SER A 100 4.58 44.53 -21.00
CA SER A 100 5.50 45.09 -22.02
C SER A 100 5.10 46.51 -22.47
N ALA A 101 4.29 47.24 -21.66
CA ALA A 101 3.92 48.63 -21.94
C ALA A 101 5.01 49.67 -21.60
N TYR A 102 6.21 49.24 -21.21
CA TYR A 102 7.38 50.10 -21.04
C TYR A 102 8.57 49.52 -21.79
N GLY A 103 8.57 49.67 -23.12
CA GLY A 103 9.74 49.42 -23.94
C GLY A 103 9.42 49.07 -25.39
N GLY A 104 9.20 50.08 -26.23
CA GLY A 104 9.38 49.97 -27.68
C GLY A 104 8.15 49.56 -28.49
N THR A 105 7.72 50.49 -29.34
CA THR A 105 7.06 50.40 -30.66
C THR A 105 7.03 49.05 -31.43
N GLU A 106 6.58 47.93 -30.85
CA GLU A 106 6.35 46.66 -31.59
C GLU A 106 4.97 46.01 -31.35
N ASN A 107 4.13 46.53 -30.47
CA ASN A 107 2.78 45.97 -30.23
C ASN A 107 1.69 46.46 -31.21
N GLN A 108 2.05 47.18 -32.29
CA GLN A 108 1.08 47.76 -33.24
C GLN A 108 0.77 46.90 -34.48
N TYR A 109 1.34 45.69 -34.62
CA TYR A 109 1.21 44.87 -35.84
C TYR A 109 0.92 43.38 -35.59
N LEU A 110 0.22 43.02 -34.52
CA LEU A 110 -0.29 41.65 -34.37
C LEU A 110 -1.71 41.58 -34.92
N THR A 111 -1.93 40.73 -35.92
CA THR A 111 -3.27 40.33 -36.39
C THR A 111 -4.03 39.66 -35.24
N GLU A 112 -5.37 39.63 -35.30
CA GLU A 112 -6.21 38.94 -34.28
C GLU A 112 -5.76 37.48 -34.10
N GLU A 113 -5.32 36.83 -35.18
CA GLU A 113 -4.77 35.48 -35.21
C GLU A 113 -3.45 35.38 -34.40
N GLY A 114 -2.52 36.32 -34.58
CA GLY A 114 -1.26 36.34 -33.82
C GLY A 114 -1.43 36.63 -32.32
N GLN A 115 -2.45 37.39 -31.93
CA GLN A 115 -2.80 37.58 -30.51
C GLN A 115 -3.42 36.31 -29.91
N GLN A 116 -4.22 35.59 -30.70
CA GLN A 116 -4.83 34.32 -30.30
C GLN A 116 -3.79 33.21 -30.15
N ASP A 117 -2.79 33.16 -31.03
CA ASP A 117 -1.65 32.26 -30.92
C ASP A 117 -0.80 32.54 -29.68
N GLN A 118 -0.53 33.82 -29.36
CA GLN A 118 0.20 34.19 -28.14
C GLN A 118 -0.56 33.79 -26.86
N LEU A 119 -1.88 33.96 -26.83
CA LEU A 119 -2.72 33.52 -25.71
C LEU A 119 -2.72 31.99 -25.58
N PHE A 120 -2.74 31.28 -26.71
CA PHE A 120 -2.66 29.83 -26.73
C PHE A 120 -1.32 29.33 -26.18
N GLU A 121 -0.20 29.90 -26.63
CA GLU A 121 1.14 29.57 -26.15
C GLU A 121 1.30 29.88 -24.65
N ALA A 122 0.81 31.02 -24.18
CA ALA A 122 0.81 31.35 -22.76
C ALA A 122 -0.03 30.38 -21.92
N ALA A 123 -1.21 29.97 -22.43
CA ALA A 123 -2.05 28.97 -21.77
C ALA A 123 -1.39 27.58 -21.75
N MET A 124 -0.68 27.20 -22.81
CA MET A 124 0.09 25.96 -22.88
C MET A 124 1.26 25.98 -21.89
N HIS A 125 1.98 27.09 -21.80
CA HIS A 125 3.04 27.27 -20.79
C HIS A 125 2.49 27.16 -19.36
N ASP A 126 1.39 27.84 -19.05
CA ASP A 126 0.75 27.78 -17.72
C ASP A 126 0.32 26.34 -17.36
N ARG A 127 -0.23 25.59 -18.33
CA ARG A 127 -0.59 24.18 -18.14
C ARG A 127 0.63 23.31 -17.89
N MET A 128 1.71 23.50 -18.65
CA MET A 128 2.97 22.78 -18.46
C MET A 128 3.56 23.06 -17.06
N GLN A 129 3.56 24.32 -16.62
CA GLN A 129 3.98 24.69 -15.25
C GLN A 129 3.12 24.01 -14.19
N ALA A 130 1.80 23.96 -14.39
CA ALA A 130 0.90 23.27 -13.47
C ALA A 130 1.20 21.76 -13.38
N GLU A 131 1.53 21.11 -14.50
CA GLU A 131 1.89 19.69 -14.54
C GLU A 131 3.21 19.40 -13.84
N ILE A 132 4.26 20.20 -14.11
CA ILE A 132 5.56 20.10 -13.43
C ILE A 132 5.37 20.23 -11.92
N MET A 133 4.63 21.26 -11.51
CA MET A 133 4.38 21.54 -10.11
C MET A 133 3.54 20.43 -9.44
N MET A 134 2.58 19.83 -10.14
CA MET A 134 1.86 18.66 -9.63
C MET A 134 2.77 17.46 -9.44
N LYS A 135 3.67 17.15 -10.39
CA LYS A 135 4.64 16.05 -10.23
C LYS A 135 5.52 16.27 -9.00
N GLN A 136 6.01 17.50 -8.81
CA GLN A 136 6.80 17.86 -7.62
C GLN A 136 6.00 17.66 -6.33
N LEU A 137 4.74 18.08 -6.29
CA LEU A 137 3.86 17.88 -5.12
C LEU A 137 3.66 16.39 -4.80
N TRP A 138 3.45 15.54 -5.82
CA TRP A 138 3.26 14.09 -5.65
C TRP A 138 4.53 13.35 -5.20
N GLN A 139 5.71 13.91 -5.46
CA GLN A 139 6.99 13.39 -4.98
C GLN A 139 7.26 13.74 -3.51
N GLN A 140 6.60 14.76 -2.96
CA GLN A 140 6.80 15.15 -1.57
C GLN A 140 6.13 14.16 -0.59
N PRO A 141 6.73 13.92 0.58
CA PRO A 141 6.11 13.11 1.61
C PRO A 141 4.82 13.79 2.12
N MET A 142 3.73 13.02 2.17
CA MET A 142 2.47 13.47 2.75
C MET A 142 2.53 13.30 4.27
N ASN A 143 2.90 14.39 4.94
CA ASN A 143 3.16 14.39 6.38
C ASN A 143 1.88 14.33 7.19
N MET A 144 1.85 13.44 8.19
CA MET A 144 0.85 13.40 9.23
C MET A 144 0.82 14.69 10.05
N LEU A 145 -0.40 15.06 10.48
CA LEU A 145 -0.59 16.04 11.53
C LEU A 145 0.21 15.63 12.78
N ASP A 146 0.68 16.60 13.54
CA ASP A 146 1.23 16.31 14.86
C ASP A 146 0.16 15.65 15.75
N ILE A 147 0.64 14.86 16.71
CA ILE A 147 -0.22 14.01 17.52
C ILE A 147 -1.25 14.81 18.34
N ASP A 148 -0.91 16.02 18.79
CA ASP A 148 -1.81 16.85 19.60
C ASP A 148 -2.93 17.44 18.75
N ASP A 149 -2.62 17.91 17.54
CA ASP A 149 -3.58 18.39 16.57
C ASP A 149 -4.49 17.26 16.07
N LEU A 150 -3.94 16.07 15.86
CA LEU A 150 -4.67 14.87 15.49
C LEU A 150 -5.68 14.48 16.59
N LEU A 151 -5.22 14.37 17.84
CA LEU A 151 -6.05 14.00 18.99
C LEU A 151 -7.11 15.05 19.30
N ARG A 152 -6.75 16.34 19.27
CA ARG A 152 -7.69 17.45 19.44
C ARG A 152 -8.77 17.40 18.37
N THR A 153 -8.42 17.10 17.13
CA THR A 153 -9.39 16.97 16.03
C THR A 153 -10.30 15.76 16.26
N GLY A 154 -9.73 14.60 16.61
CA GLY A 154 -10.48 13.38 16.91
C GLY A 154 -11.49 13.55 18.04
N HIS A 155 -11.11 14.18 19.16
CA HIS A 155 -12.01 14.42 20.30
C HIS A 155 -13.12 15.45 20.02
N ASN A 156 -12.85 16.40 19.14
CA ASN A 156 -13.80 17.46 18.80
C ASN A 156 -14.90 17.05 17.80
N VAL A 157 -14.79 15.87 17.20
CA VAL A 157 -15.66 15.37 16.13
C VAL A 157 -16.23 13.99 16.50
N GLY A 158 -17.45 13.67 16.07
CA GLY A 158 -18.05 12.35 16.27
C GLY A 158 -17.31 11.24 15.48
N LEU A 159 -17.21 10.03 16.06
CA LEU A 159 -16.58 8.89 15.37
C LEU A 159 -17.27 8.57 14.03
N SER A 160 -18.59 8.61 13.99
CA SER A 160 -19.37 8.38 12.77
C SER A 160 -19.11 9.44 11.71
N THR A 161 -18.80 10.68 12.10
CA THR A 161 -18.44 11.74 11.17
C THR A 161 -17.05 11.51 10.58
N ILE A 162 -16.09 11.08 11.41
CA ILE A 162 -14.76 10.68 10.92
C ILE A 162 -14.92 9.53 9.93
N PHE A 163 -15.70 8.50 10.28
CA PHE A 163 -15.98 7.37 9.39
C PHE A 163 -16.60 7.81 8.06
N MET A 164 -17.68 8.61 8.10
CA MET A 164 -18.35 9.07 6.88
C MET A 164 -17.47 9.97 6.03
N GLU A 165 -16.69 10.87 6.63
CA GLU A 165 -15.76 11.70 5.88
C GLU A 165 -14.66 10.87 5.24
N SER A 166 -14.13 9.85 5.93
CA SER A 166 -13.18 8.89 5.35
C SER A 166 -13.75 8.14 4.16
N VAL A 167 -14.95 7.57 4.28
CA VAL A 167 -15.60 6.83 3.18
C VAL A 167 -15.92 7.76 2.01
N ASN A 168 -16.41 8.97 2.28
CA ASN A 168 -16.69 9.96 1.24
C ASN A 168 -15.40 10.44 0.53
N THR A 169 -14.31 10.66 1.28
CA THR A 169 -13.00 11.00 0.71
C THR A 169 -12.45 9.86 -0.15
N LEU A 170 -12.56 8.61 0.30
CA LEU A 170 -12.18 7.43 -0.49
C LEU A 170 -12.98 7.37 -1.80
N ASN A 171 -14.30 7.54 -1.73
CA ASN A 171 -15.15 7.55 -2.90
C ASN A 171 -14.79 8.68 -3.88
N LYS A 172 -14.50 9.90 -3.38
CA LYS A 172 -14.01 10.99 -4.22
C LYS A 172 -12.66 10.63 -4.85
N LEU A 173 -11.71 10.08 -4.10
CA LEU A 173 -10.43 9.62 -4.65
C LEU A 173 -10.58 8.56 -5.75
N ASN A 174 -11.62 7.73 -5.68
CA ASN A 174 -11.90 6.74 -6.71
C ASN A 174 -12.46 7.34 -8.00
N ASN A 175 -13.19 8.46 -7.91
CA ASN A 175 -13.90 9.05 -9.04
C ASN A 175 -13.24 10.34 -9.57
N THR A 176 -12.32 10.95 -8.83
CA THR A 176 -11.56 12.13 -9.26
C THR A 176 -10.37 11.72 -10.13
N ARG A 177 -10.16 12.41 -11.25
CA ARG A 177 -8.98 12.20 -12.11
C ARG A 177 -7.69 12.40 -11.31
N TYR A 178 -6.80 11.40 -11.38
CA TYR A 178 -5.68 11.25 -10.44
C TYR A 178 -4.63 12.37 -10.49
N ASP A 179 -4.53 13.07 -11.63
CA ASP A 179 -3.54 14.11 -11.88
C ASP A 179 -4.01 15.50 -11.42
N THR A 180 -5.16 15.61 -10.74
CA THR A 180 -5.77 16.89 -10.34
C THR A 180 -5.27 17.39 -8.99
N SER A 181 -5.30 18.71 -8.80
CA SER A 181 -5.03 19.32 -7.49
C SER A 181 -6.04 18.89 -6.43
N GLU A 182 -7.27 18.59 -6.84
CA GLU A 182 -8.31 18.03 -5.97
C GLU A 182 -7.94 16.61 -5.50
N ALA A 183 -7.53 15.72 -6.42
CA ALA A 183 -7.07 14.38 -6.06
C ALA A 183 -5.89 14.43 -5.08
N TYR A 184 -4.96 15.36 -5.29
CA TYR A 184 -3.85 15.56 -4.36
C TYR A 184 -4.29 16.05 -2.98
N GLU A 185 -5.18 17.05 -2.90
CA GLU A 185 -5.69 17.53 -1.62
C GLU A 185 -6.43 16.41 -0.84
N LEU A 186 -7.25 15.63 -1.54
CA LEU A 186 -7.93 14.46 -0.97
C LEU A 186 -6.92 13.40 -0.50
N ALA A 187 -5.87 13.16 -1.27
CA ALA A 187 -4.83 12.18 -0.93
C ALA A 187 -4.05 12.62 0.31
N TYR A 188 -3.65 13.89 0.36
CA TYR A 188 -2.95 14.44 1.51
C TYR A 188 -3.84 14.42 2.75
N LYS A 189 -5.13 14.81 2.64
CA LYS A 189 -6.09 14.72 3.76
C LYS A 189 -6.22 13.29 4.29
N SER A 190 -6.14 12.31 3.39
CA SER A 190 -6.23 10.89 3.71
C SER A 190 -5.05 10.41 4.54
N GLU A 191 -3.82 10.66 4.08
CA GLU A 191 -2.60 10.26 4.79
C GLU A 191 -2.39 11.08 6.07
N ALA A 192 -2.70 12.38 6.04
CA ALA A 192 -2.31 13.28 7.11
C ALA A 192 -3.27 13.29 8.30
N LEU A 193 -4.57 13.08 8.06
CA LEU A 193 -5.63 13.26 9.03
C LEU A 193 -6.53 12.03 9.15
N LEU A 194 -7.14 11.59 8.05
CA LEU A 194 -8.26 10.63 8.10
C LEU A 194 -7.80 9.20 8.42
N ALA A 195 -6.81 8.68 7.69
CA ALA A 195 -6.29 7.34 7.94
C ALA A 195 -5.62 7.22 9.33
N PRO A 196 -4.82 8.19 9.81
CA PRO A 196 -4.36 8.26 11.21
C PRO A 196 -5.47 8.18 12.26
N LEU A 197 -6.53 8.99 12.11
CA LEU A 197 -7.68 8.94 13.02
C LEU A 197 -8.36 7.57 12.96
N CYS A 198 -8.55 7.03 11.76
CA CYS A 198 -9.13 5.71 11.58
C CYS A 198 -8.28 4.62 12.24
N GLU A 199 -6.95 4.68 12.21
CA GLU A 199 -6.09 3.72 12.92
C GLU A 199 -6.23 3.80 14.44
N ILE A 200 -6.22 5.01 15.03
CA ILE A 200 -6.37 5.20 16.48
C ILE A 200 -7.75 4.72 16.94
N ILE A 201 -8.79 5.09 16.21
CA ILE A 201 -10.15 4.65 16.50
C ILE A 201 -10.23 3.14 16.27
N GLY A 202 -9.55 2.60 15.26
CA GLY A 202 -9.49 1.19 14.86
C GLY A 202 -10.53 0.82 13.79
N PHE A 203 -10.75 1.71 12.83
CA PHE A 203 -11.38 1.44 11.54
C PHE A 203 -10.28 1.10 10.52
N ASP A 204 -9.62 -0.05 10.73
CA ASP A 204 -8.41 -0.43 10.00
C ASP A 204 -8.65 -0.57 8.50
N GLY A 205 -9.73 -1.23 8.10
CA GLY A 205 -10.01 -1.39 6.67
C GLY A 205 -10.24 -0.06 5.94
N VAL A 206 -10.88 0.92 6.60
CA VAL A 206 -11.04 2.27 6.02
C VAL A 206 -9.69 3.00 5.92
N ALA A 207 -8.86 2.90 6.96
CA ALA A 207 -7.50 3.47 6.93
C ALA A 207 -6.65 2.83 5.83
N MET A 208 -6.75 1.51 5.66
CA MET A 208 -6.07 0.75 4.61
C MET A 208 -6.57 1.14 3.22
N ALA A 209 -7.89 1.24 3.02
CA ALA A 209 -8.48 1.64 1.74
C ALA A 209 -7.98 3.03 1.30
N LEU A 210 -8.01 4.00 2.21
CA LEU A 210 -7.52 5.34 1.97
C LEU A 210 -6.04 5.33 1.56
N ARG A 211 -5.17 4.67 2.34
CA ARG A 211 -3.74 4.63 2.03
C ARG A 211 -3.39 3.84 0.79
N SER A 212 -4.09 2.74 0.54
CA SER A 212 -3.96 1.96 -0.68
C SER A 212 -4.23 2.86 -1.89
N LYS A 213 -5.34 3.58 -1.87
CA LYS A 213 -5.68 4.49 -2.97
C LYS A 213 -4.65 5.60 -3.14
N VAL A 214 -4.21 6.23 -2.04
CA VAL A 214 -3.16 7.26 -2.09
C VAL A 214 -1.85 6.71 -2.67
N ALA A 215 -1.42 5.51 -2.26
CA ALA A 215 -0.24 4.86 -2.80
C ALA A 215 -0.34 4.67 -4.32
N CYS A 216 -1.47 4.14 -4.80
CA CYS A 216 -1.70 3.97 -6.23
C CYS A 216 -1.64 5.31 -6.99
N LEU A 217 -2.23 6.36 -6.44
CA LEU A 217 -2.22 7.70 -7.05
C LEU A 217 -0.82 8.31 -7.06
N GLN A 218 -0.06 8.17 -5.97
CA GLN A 218 1.34 8.61 -5.90
C GLN A 218 2.15 7.92 -7.00
N LEU A 219 2.13 6.59 -7.06
CA LEU A 219 2.89 5.82 -8.04
C LEU A 219 2.50 6.17 -9.50
N ARG A 220 1.22 6.35 -9.80
CA ARG A 220 0.76 6.79 -11.13
C ARG A 220 1.26 8.19 -11.49
N ASN A 221 1.24 9.13 -10.53
CA ASN A 221 1.70 10.50 -10.77
C ASN A 221 3.23 10.65 -10.80
N THR A 222 3.99 9.68 -10.27
CA THR A 222 5.46 9.68 -10.29
C THR A 222 6.06 8.78 -11.37
N GLY A 223 5.26 8.28 -12.31
CA GLY A 223 5.74 7.45 -13.44
C GLY A 223 5.96 5.97 -13.09
N ARG A 224 5.63 5.56 -11.88
CA ARG A 224 5.78 4.18 -11.36
C ARG A 224 4.44 3.40 -11.38
N GLY A 225 3.54 3.78 -12.29
CA GLY A 225 2.20 3.21 -12.39
C GLY A 225 2.16 1.71 -12.72
N HIS A 226 3.17 1.21 -13.44
CA HIS A 226 3.28 -0.20 -13.81
C HIS A 226 3.33 -1.15 -12.60
N PHE A 227 3.90 -0.73 -11.46
CA PHE A 227 3.85 -1.51 -10.22
C PHE A 227 2.43 -1.63 -9.65
N VAL A 228 1.58 -0.64 -9.89
CA VAL A 228 0.15 -0.71 -9.51
C VAL A 228 -0.57 -1.73 -10.39
N ASP A 229 -0.25 -1.76 -11.68
CA ASP A 229 -0.86 -2.70 -12.62
C ASP A 229 -0.39 -4.15 -12.32
N LEU A 230 0.91 -4.35 -12.02
CA LEU A 230 1.45 -5.62 -11.56
C LEU A 230 0.82 -6.08 -10.25
N ALA A 231 0.69 -5.20 -9.25
CA ALA A 231 0.04 -5.53 -7.98
C ALA A 231 -1.43 -5.95 -8.18
N LYS A 232 -2.14 -5.32 -9.12
CA LYS A 232 -3.51 -5.74 -9.48
C LYS A 232 -3.52 -7.10 -10.14
N GLN A 233 -2.58 -7.37 -11.05
CA GLN A 233 -2.47 -8.67 -11.70
C GLN A 233 -2.23 -9.77 -10.67
N ILE A 234 -1.24 -9.63 -9.80
CA ILE A 234 -0.94 -10.61 -8.73
C ILE A 234 -2.20 -10.86 -7.87
N LEU A 235 -2.85 -9.79 -7.40
CA LEU A 235 -4.06 -9.94 -6.59
C LEU A 235 -5.24 -10.53 -7.39
N SER A 236 -5.32 -10.32 -8.70
CA SER A 236 -6.33 -10.95 -9.56
C SER A 236 -6.06 -12.44 -9.73
N GLU A 237 -4.81 -12.84 -9.94
CA GLU A 237 -4.39 -14.24 -10.08
C GLU A 237 -4.64 -15.02 -8.79
N LEU A 238 -4.51 -14.36 -7.63
CA LEU A 238 -4.86 -14.91 -6.32
C LEU A 238 -6.38 -14.91 -6.04
N GLY A 239 -7.21 -14.50 -7.00
CA GLY A 239 -8.67 -14.46 -6.86
C GLY A 239 -9.20 -13.35 -5.93
N VAL A 240 -8.43 -12.28 -5.72
CA VAL A 240 -8.76 -11.16 -4.79
C VAL A 240 -9.54 -10.09 -5.50
N LEU A 241 -9.10 -9.78 -6.70
CA LEU A 241 -9.77 -8.86 -7.60
C LEU A 241 -10.61 -9.67 -8.57
N SER A 242 -11.67 -9.06 -9.10
CA SER A 242 -12.41 -9.67 -10.21
C SER A 242 -11.46 -9.91 -11.38
N ALA A 243 -11.51 -11.10 -11.98
CA ALA A 243 -10.79 -11.42 -13.21
C ALA A 243 -11.13 -10.40 -14.31
N ALA A 244 -10.18 -10.13 -15.20
CA ALA A 244 -10.39 -9.22 -16.34
C ALA A 244 -11.34 -9.81 -17.40
N SER A 245 -11.59 -11.12 -17.39
CA SER A 245 -12.48 -11.81 -18.32
C SER A 245 -13.92 -11.92 -17.76
N PRO A 246 -14.97 -11.56 -18.53
CA PRO A 246 -16.36 -11.69 -18.11
C PRO A 246 -16.86 -13.13 -17.93
N GLU A 247 -16.13 -14.12 -18.45
CA GLU A 247 -16.57 -15.52 -18.54
C GLU A 247 -16.13 -16.37 -17.33
N GLU A 248 -15.18 -15.87 -16.51
CA GLU A 248 -14.65 -16.52 -15.29
C GLU A 248 -14.86 -15.66 -14.03
N THR A 249 -15.87 -14.78 -14.03
CA THR A 249 -16.06 -13.83 -12.93
C THR A 249 -16.71 -14.52 -11.72
N ILE A 250 -15.89 -15.03 -10.79
CA ILE A 250 -16.36 -15.40 -9.44
C ILE A 250 -17.00 -14.19 -8.75
N THR A 251 -18.17 -14.40 -8.15
CA THR A 251 -18.92 -13.37 -7.43
C THR A 251 -18.10 -12.87 -6.24
N ALA A 252 -18.41 -11.66 -5.78
CA ALA A 252 -17.73 -11.11 -4.60
C ALA A 252 -18.02 -11.93 -3.32
N GLU A 253 -19.19 -12.58 -3.25
CA GLU A 253 -19.54 -13.52 -2.18
C GLU A 253 -18.68 -14.79 -2.25
N GLU A 254 -18.52 -15.40 -3.42
CA GLU A 254 -17.64 -16.56 -3.63
C GLU A 254 -16.18 -16.22 -3.32
N ARG A 255 -15.69 -15.04 -3.73
CA ARG A 255 -14.35 -14.56 -3.35
C ARG A 255 -14.18 -14.47 -1.84
N ASN A 256 -15.15 -13.84 -1.17
CA ASN A 256 -15.14 -13.69 0.28
C ASN A 256 -15.13 -15.07 0.97
N GLN A 257 -15.94 -16.02 0.50
CA GLN A 257 -15.93 -17.39 1.01
C GLN A 257 -14.57 -18.06 0.81
N ASN A 258 -13.96 -17.93 -0.37
CA ASN A 258 -12.64 -18.48 -0.66
C ASN A 258 -11.57 -17.93 0.31
N TYR A 259 -11.57 -16.63 0.61
CA TYR A 259 -10.66 -16.07 1.62
C TYR A 259 -10.86 -16.66 3.00
N GLY A 260 -12.13 -16.80 3.43
CA GLY A 260 -12.46 -17.43 4.70
C GLY A 260 -11.94 -18.86 4.77
N THR A 261 -12.09 -19.62 3.68
CA THR A 261 -11.62 -21.00 3.55
C THR A 261 -10.10 -21.10 3.58
N ILE A 262 -9.37 -20.25 2.85
CA ILE A 262 -7.90 -20.23 2.87
C ILE A 262 -7.41 -19.93 4.28
N VAL A 263 -7.96 -18.90 4.93
CA VAL A 263 -7.61 -18.54 6.32
C VAL A 263 -7.86 -19.72 7.27
N TYR A 264 -9.00 -20.39 7.15
CA TYR A 264 -9.29 -21.59 7.93
C TYR A 264 -8.26 -22.70 7.69
N ARG A 265 -7.98 -23.06 6.43
CA ARG A 265 -7.04 -24.13 6.06
C ARG A 265 -5.63 -23.86 6.58
N VAL A 266 -5.15 -22.62 6.47
CA VAL A 266 -3.84 -22.22 7.00
C VAL A 266 -3.83 -22.34 8.52
N LEU A 267 -4.86 -21.86 9.21
CA LEU A 267 -4.93 -21.95 10.66
C LEU A 267 -5.08 -23.40 11.13
N GLU A 268 -5.86 -24.24 10.44
CA GLU A 268 -6.01 -25.66 10.74
C GLU A 268 -4.67 -26.37 10.60
N SER A 269 -3.93 -26.11 9.52
CA SER A 269 -2.62 -26.71 9.30
C SER A 269 -1.56 -26.24 10.31
N VAL A 270 -1.58 -24.97 10.71
CA VAL A 270 -0.53 -24.39 11.58
C VAL A 270 -0.88 -24.55 13.06
N ILE A 271 -2.16 -24.57 13.44
CA ILE A 271 -2.61 -24.59 14.85
C ILE A 271 -3.25 -25.92 15.23
N GLY A 272 -3.83 -26.66 14.28
CA GLY A 272 -4.46 -27.96 14.51
C GLY A 272 -5.89 -27.85 15.03
N ASP A 273 -6.04 -27.62 16.34
CA ASP A 273 -7.30 -27.73 17.10
C ASP A 273 -8.29 -26.57 16.86
N ILE A 274 -8.77 -26.42 15.63
CA ILE A 274 -9.89 -25.51 15.33
C ILE A 274 -11.18 -26.31 15.46
N ASP A 275 -11.95 -26.03 16.52
CA ASP A 275 -13.18 -26.78 16.81
C ASP A 275 -14.20 -26.62 15.67
N ASN A 276 -14.47 -27.73 14.96
CA ASN A 276 -15.43 -27.83 13.86
C ASN A 276 -16.89 -27.83 14.35
N GLY A 277 -17.10 -27.85 15.68
CA GLY A 277 -18.40 -27.79 16.32
C GLY A 277 -18.98 -26.38 16.45
N ALA A 278 -19.87 -26.00 15.54
CA ALA A 278 -20.90 -24.96 15.70
C ALA A 278 -20.49 -23.52 16.10
N GLY A 279 -19.22 -23.11 16.03
CA GLY A 279 -18.92 -21.68 16.20
C GLY A 279 -17.55 -21.13 15.82
N TYR A 280 -16.76 -21.82 15.00
CA TYR A 280 -15.77 -21.10 14.19
C TYR A 280 -16.53 -20.24 13.17
N SER A 281 -16.67 -18.95 13.46
CA SER A 281 -17.20 -17.97 12.51
C SER A 281 -16.10 -17.00 12.13
N VAL A 282 -15.47 -17.22 10.98
CA VAL A 282 -14.74 -16.15 10.29
C VAL A 282 -15.78 -15.24 9.64
N GLU A 283 -15.88 -14.03 10.16
CA GLU A 283 -16.71 -12.97 9.59
C GLU A 283 -15.80 -12.01 8.81
N LEU A 284 -16.06 -11.88 7.52
CA LEU A 284 -15.46 -10.82 6.72
C LEU A 284 -16.16 -9.50 7.03
N VAL A 285 -15.39 -8.52 7.50
CA VAL A 285 -15.91 -7.20 7.89
C VAL A 285 -15.94 -6.25 6.70
N LEU A 286 -14.91 -6.31 5.84
CA LEU A 286 -14.88 -5.63 4.55
C LEU A 286 -14.28 -6.59 3.53
N GLY A 287 -15.01 -6.83 2.45
CA GLY A 287 -14.66 -7.78 1.39
C GLY A 287 -14.83 -7.18 -0.01
N GLY A 288 -14.62 -8.01 -1.03
CA GLY A 288 -14.53 -7.61 -2.45
C GLY A 288 -15.80 -6.97 -3.04
N GLU A 289 -16.93 -7.00 -2.33
CA GLU A 289 -18.22 -6.42 -2.74
C GLU A 289 -18.21 -4.89 -2.83
N SER A 290 -17.28 -4.23 -2.13
CA SER A 290 -17.32 -2.78 -1.92
C SER A 290 -16.46 -1.97 -2.91
N GLY A 291 -15.88 -2.62 -3.94
CA GLY A 291 -15.08 -1.96 -5.00
C GLY A 291 -13.83 -1.21 -4.53
N HIS A 292 -13.42 -1.42 -3.27
CA HIS A 292 -12.26 -0.77 -2.66
C HIS A 292 -11.04 -1.70 -2.50
N ASP A 293 -11.14 -2.96 -2.95
CA ASP A 293 -10.04 -3.94 -2.98
C ASP A 293 -9.37 -4.19 -1.60
N ILE A 294 -10.15 -4.12 -0.53
CA ILE A 294 -9.69 -4.37 0.85
C ILE A 294 -10.40 -5.60 1.36
N VAL A 295 -9.61 -6.56 1.82
CA VAL A 295 -10.08 -7.76 2.51
C VAL A 295 -9.59 -7.69 3.95
N ILE A 296 -10.52 -7.61 4.89
CA ILE A 296 -10.26 -7.70 6.32
C ILE A 296 -11.39 -8.49 6.97
N GLY A 297 -11.02 -9.39 7.87
CA GLY A 297 -11.99 -10.12 8.66
C GLY A 297 -11.53 -10.31 10.09
N ASN A 298 -12.47 -10.76 10.90
CA ASN A 298 -12.26 -11.19 12.25
C ASN A 298 -12.93 -12.55 12.46
N GLY A 299 -12.45 -13.29 13.44
CA GLY A 299 -13.11 -14.51 13.87
C GLY A 299 -12.81 -14.79 15.32
N ASP A 300 -13.61 -15.67 15.90
CA ASP A 300 -13.34 -16.27 17.20
C ASP A 300 -13.00 -17.74 16.97
N ILE A 301 -11.87 -18.20 17.55
CA ILE A 301 -11.45 -19.60 17.49
C ILE A 301 -11.83 -20.24 18.82
N ILE A 302 -12.78 -21.17 18.78
CA ILE A 302 -13.55 -21.63 19.96
C ILE A 302 -12.74 -22.47 20.95
N ALA A 303 -11.63 -23.10 20.54
CA ALA A 303 -10.86 -23.95 21.44
C ALA A 303 -10.24 -23.20 22.64
N ASP A 304 -9.91 -21.89 22.52
CA ASP A 304 -9.09 -21.18 23.51
C ASP A 304 -9.52 -19.73 23.84
N LEU A 305 -10.71 -19.28 23.43
CA LEU A 305 -11.15 -17.88 23.54
C LEU A 305 -10.16 -16.92 22.84
N LEU A 306 -9.70 -17.33 21.65
CA LEU A 306 -8.73 -16.62 20.83
C LEU A 306 -9.44 -15.77 19.79
N ARG A 307 -9.06 -14.49 19.71
CA ARG A 307 -9.59 -13.59 18.67
C ARG A 307 -8.63 -13.55 17.48
N LEU A 308 -9.14 -13.85 16.29
CA LEU A 308 -8.46 -13.72 15.01
C LEU A 308 -8.77 -12.36 14.38
N VAL A 309 -7.75 -11.71 13.84
CA VAL A 309 -7.89 -10.60 12.88
C VAL A 309 -6.99 -10.90 11.70
N PHE A 310 -7.56 -11.01 10.50
CA PHE A 310 -6.80 -11.25 9.29
C PHE A 310 -7.05 -10.15 8.27
N ARG A 311 -6.06 -9.94 7.41
CA ARG A 311 -6.12 -8.98 6.33
C ARG A 311 -5.32 -9.47 5.14
N LEU A 312 -5.77 -9.11 3.95
CA LEU A 312 -4.95 -9.22 2.77
C LEU A 312 -4.29 -7.87 2.45
N LYS A 313 -3.08 -7.91 1.88
CA LYS A 313 -2.38 -6.73 1.42
C LYS A 313 -3.15 -6.08 0.27
N SER A 314 -3.50 -4.82 0.45
CA SER A 314 -4.17 -4.02 -0.57
C SER A 314 -3.25 -3.72 -1.76
N VAL A 315 -3.82 -3.47 -2.95
CA VAL A 315 -3.08 -3.09 -4.19
C VAL A 315 -1.99 -2.06 -3.93
N GLY A 316 -2.31 -0.95 -3.26
CA GLY A 316 -1.36 0.13 -3.04
C GLY A 316 -0.21 -0.24 -2.09
N SER A 317 -0.48 -1.10 -1.10
CA SER A 317 0.56 -1.61 -0.20
C SER A 317 1.46 -2.62 -0.90
N LEU A 318 0.91 -3.49 -1.74
CA LEU A 318 1.66 -4.44 -2.54
C LEU A 318 2.55 -3.70 -3.56
N ALA A 319 1.98 -2.74 -4.28
CA ALA A 319 2.73 -1.92 -5.24
C ALA A 319 3.90 -1.16 -4.60
N ARG A 320 3.74 -0.62 -3.38
CA ARG A 320 4.85 -0.02 -2.64
C ARG A 320 5.93 -1.04 -2.28
N GLY A 321 5.54 -2.24 -1.85
CA GLY A 321 6.48 -3.33 -1.56
C GLY A 321 7.30 -3.73 -2.78
N LEU A 322 6.64 -3.86 -3.95
CA LEU A 322 7.30 -4.16 -5.22
C LEU A 322 8.31 -3.06 -5.62
N VAL A 323 7.97 -1.78 -5.40
CA VAL A 323 8.89 -0.67 -5.63
C VAL A 323 10.10 -0.75 -4.69
N GLU A 324 9.87 -0.98 -3.40
CA GLU A 324 10.95 -1.08 -2.40
C GLU A 324 11.91 -2.24 -2.71
N GLN A 325 11.37 -3.36 -3.18
CA GLN A 325 12.15 -4.51 -3.63
C GLN A 325 12.96 -4.18 -4.90
N ALA A 326 12.35 -3.57 -5.90
CA ALA A 326 13.04 -3.16 -7.12
C ALA A 326 14.21 -2.19 -6.79
N GLU A 327 13.97 -1.21 -5.92
CA GLU A 327 15.02 -0.27 -5.48
C GLU A 327 16.11 -0.93 -4.62
N LYS A 328 15.80 -2.02 -3.91
CA LYS A 328 16.80 -2.81 -3.17
C LYS A 328 17.67 -3.62 -4.13
N ALA A 329 17.05 -4.30 -5.10
CA ALA A 329 17.76 -5.08 -6.11
C ALA A 329 18.67 -4.20 -6.97
N GLU A 330 18.20 -3.03 -7.41
CA GLU A 330 19.02 -2.06 -8.15
C GLU A 330 20.24 -1.59 -7.34
N ARG A 331 20.06 -1.31 -6.03
CA ARG A 331 21.17 -0.92 -5.14
C ARG A 331 22.18 -2.04 -4.95
N GLN A 332 21.72 -3.28 -4.75
CA GLN A 332 22.61 -4.43 -4.61
C GLN A 332 23.43 -4.64 -5.87
N GLN A 333 22.80 -4.59 -7.05
CA GLN A 333 23.52 -4.67 -8.33
C GLN A 333 24.53 -3.54 -8.50
N GLU A 334 24.19 -2.32 -8.05
CA GLU A 334 25.12 -1.18 -8.13
C GLU A 334 26.31 -1.33 -7.16
N GLU A 335 26.07 -1.80 -5.94
CA GLU A 335 27.13 -2.12 -4.97
C GLU A 335 28.04 -3.25 -5.48
N GLU A 336 27.47 -4.26 -6.15
CA GLU A 336 28.23 -5.32 -6.81
C GLU A 336 29.06 -4.79 -7.98
N ARG A 337 28.49 -3.94 -8.84
CA ARG A 337 29.21 -3.25 -9.92
C ARG A 337 30.38 -2.41 -9.36
N GLN A 338 30.15 -1.68 -8.26
CA GLN A 338 31.19 -0.88 -7.60
C GLN A 338 32.29 -1.75 -6.99
N LYS A 339 31.93 -2.86 -6.30
CA LYS A 339 32.93 -3.82 -5.78
C LYS A 339 33.77 -4.43 -6.89
N ILE A 340 33.16 -4.77 -8.02
CA ILE A 340 33.89 -5.25 -9.20
C ILE A 340 34.83 -4.15 -9.69
N GLN A 341 34.36 -2.91 -9.86
CA GLN A 341 35.17 -1.79 -10.33
C GLN A 341 36.35 -1.45 -9.40
N GLU A 342 36.15 -1.46 -8.07
CA GLU A 342 37.20 -1.27 -7.06
C GLU A 342 38.22 -2.42 -7.05
N SER A 343 37.75 -3.67 -7.25
CA SER A 343 38.63 -4.83 -7.37
C SER A 343 39.49 -4.76 -8.65
N THR A 344 38.93 -4.26 -9.75
CA THR A 344 39.66 -4.04 -11.01
C THR A 344 40.71 -2.93 -10.88
N LEU A 345 40.41 -1.86 -10.13
CA LEU A 345 41.37 -0.80 -9.79
C LEU A 345 42.52 -1.31 -8.92
N ALA A 346 42.29 -2.23 -7.99
CA ALA A 346 43.35 -2.87 -7.20
C ALA A 346 44.26 -3.80 -8.03
N VAL A 347 43.72 -4.39 -9.11
CA VAL A 347 44.46 -5.24 -10.07
C VAL A 347 45.38 -4.43 -11.00
N SER A 348 45.24 -3.10 -11.09
CA SER A 348 46.23 -2.25 -11.80
C SER A 348 47.66 -2.37 -11.23
N SER A 349 47.80 -2.81 -9.97
CA SER A 349 49.11 -3.14 -9.34
C SER A 349 49.75 -4.43 -9.89
N LEU A 350 48.97 -5.29 -10.57
CA LEU A 350 49.37 -6.56 -11.20
C LEU A 350 49.81 -6.37 -12.66
N GLU A 351 49.69 -5.16 -13.23
CA GLU A 351 50.20 -4.80 -14.56
C GLU A 351 51.73 -4.92 -14.66
N ALA A 352 52.44 -4.86 -13.53
CA ALA A 352 53.87 -5.17 -13.48
C ALA A 352 54.18 -6.68 -13.69
N TYR A 353 53.21 -7.57 -13.48
CA TYR A 353 53.36 -9.02 -13.63
C TYR A 353 52.87 -9.52 -15.00
N SER A 354 51.86 -8.88 -15.61
CA SER A 354 51.29 -9.26 -16.92
C SER A 354 52.22 -8.95 -18.11
N LYS A 355 53.11 -7.95 -17.99
CA LYS A 355 54.09 -7.59 -19.03
C LYS A 355 55.04 -8.74 -19.41
N LYS A 356 55.19 -9.75 -18.55
CA LYS A 356 56.02 -10.95 -18.78
C LYS A 356 55.27 -12.10 -19.49
N ARG A 357 53.95 -12.00 -19.64
CA ARG A 357 53.08 -13.03 -20.25
C ARG A 357 52.65 -12.67 -21.69
N THR A 358 52.85 -11.42 -22.08
CA THR A 358 52.46 -10.87 -23.39
C THR A 358 53.22 -11.49 -24.57
N ASP A 359 54.40 -12.06 -24.37
CA ASP A 359 55.19 -12.63 -25.48
C ASP A 359 54.75 -14.05 -25.90
N GLN A 360 53.86 -14.70 -25.14
CA GLN A 360 53.48 -16.11 -25.37
C GLN A 360 52.12 -16.29 -26.07
N THR A 361 51.28 -15.25 -26.18
CA THR A 361 49.83 -15.40 -26.50
C THR A 361 49.38 -14.75 -27.82
N ASP A 362 50.31 -14.48 -28.75
CA ASP A 362 49.98 -13.92 -30.08
C ASP A 362 49.80 -14.98 -31.18
N LYS A 363 50.12 -16.25 -30.89
CA LYS A 363 49.94 -17.36 -31.85
C LYS A 363 48.56 -18.04 -31.76
N GLU A 364 47.98 -18.15 -30.57
CA GLU A 364 46.73 -18.91 -30.36
C GLU A 364 45.46 -18.13 -30.72
N LYS A 365 45.51 -16.78 -30.74
CA LYS A 365 44.34 -15.93 -31.05
C LYS A 365 43.93 -15.87 -32.53
N ASN A 366 44.80 -16.29 -33.45
CA ASN A 366 44.54 -16.16 -34.89
C ASN A 366 43.79 -17.37 -35.51
N GLU A 367 43.64 -18.46 -34.75
CA GLU A 367 43.12 -19.73 -35.26
C GLU A 367 41.60 -19.90 -34.97
N ASP A 368 41.15 -19.57 -33.76
CA ASP A 368 39.72 -19.64 -33.36
C ASP A 368 38.82 -18.62 -34.10
N TRP A 369 39.38 -17.48 -34.49
CA TRP A 369 38.60 -16.43 -35.16
C TRP A 369 38.30 -16.77 -36.62
N ASN A 370 39.19 -17.50 -37.29
CA ASN A 370 38.97 -17.95 -38.66
C ASN A 370 37.88 -19.02 -38.74
N ILE A 371 37.77 -19.87 -37.72
CA ILE A 371 36.71 -20.90 -37.60
C ILE A 371 35.33 -20.24 -37.43
N THR A 372 35.23 -19.22 -36.58
CA THR A 372 33.98 -18.47 -36.37
C THR A 372 33.53 -17.72 -37.64
N ARG A 373 34.48 -17.19 -38.41
CA ARG A 373 34.22 -16.53 -39.70
C ARG A 373 33.72 -17.48 -40.78
N GLU A 374 34.25 -18.70 -40.84
CA GLU A 374 33.77 -19.72 -41.78
C GLU A 374 32.36 -20.19 -41.41
N TYR A 375 32.08 -20.39 -40.12
CA TYR A 375 30.76 -20.81 -39.64
C TYR A 375 29.65 -19.80 -39.99
N ILE A 376 29.88 -18.51 -39.74
CA ILE A 376 28.90 -17.45 -40.06
C ILE A 376 28.72 -17.29 -41.58
N ARG A 377 29.78 -17.50 -42.37
CA ARG A 377 29.73 -17.42 -43.83
C ARG A 377 28.88 -18.54 -44.42
N ASP A 378 28.94 -19.74 -43.85
CA ASP A 378 28.17 -20.91 -44.31
C ASP A 378 26.67 -20.72 -44.00
N GLU A 379 26.32 -20.35 -42.77
CA GLU A 379 24.93 -20.07 -42.31
C GLU A 379 24.24 -18.93 -43.09
N MET A 380 24.92 -17.79 -43.29
CA MET A 380 24.35 -16.62 -43.98
C MET A 380 24.03 -16.89 -45.45
N SER A 381 24.77 -17.80 -46.09
CA SER A 381 24.60 -18.16 -47.50
C SER A 381 23.34 -19.00 -47.77
N HIS A 382 22.73 -19.57 -46.71
CA HIS A 382 21.47 -20.30 -46.77
C HIS A 382 20.24 -19.40 -46.60
N ILE A 383 20.40 -18.20 -46.02
CA ILE A 383 19.29 -17.30 -45.68
C ILE A 383 19.18 -16.13 -46.68
N TYR A 384 20.31 -15.65 -47.20
CA TYR A 384 20.35 -14.50 -48.10
C TYR A 384 21.12 -14.83 -49.39
N ASN A 385 20.77 -14.17 -50.51
CA ASN A 385 21.56 -14.34 -51.73
C ASN A 385 22.99 -13.80 -51.53
N LYS A 386 23.96 -14.39 -52.22
CA LYS A 386 25.40 -14.12 -52.09
C LYS A 386 25.76 -12.63 -52.08
N LYS A 387 25.06 -11.81 -52.89
CA LYS A 387 25.32 -10.37 -53.01
C LYS A 387 24.87 -9.59 -51.76
N VAL A 388 23.80 -10.03 -51.11
CA VAL A 388 23.30 -9.46 -49.84
C VAL A 388 24.16 -9.91 -48.66
N ALA A 389 24.56 -11.20 -48.64
CA ALA A 389 25.46 -11.74 -47.63
C ALA A 389 26.83 -11.03 -47.67
N ASP A 390 27.43 -10.84 -48.85
CA ASP A 390 28.71 -10.13 -49.02
C ASP A 390 28.62 -8.65 -48.61
N SER A 391 27.47 -8.00 -48.83
CA SER A 391 27.22 -6.62 -48.39
C SER A 391 27.04 -6.50 -46.88
N LEU A 392 26.36 -7.45 -46.24
CA LEU A 392 26.19 -7.50 -44.79
C LEU A 392 27.51 -7.81 -44.08
N LEU A 393 28.32 -8.75 -44.60
CA LEU A 393 29.66 -9.03 -44.10
C LEU A 393 30.58 -7.79 -44.18
N LYS A 394 30.51 -7.03 -45.28
CA LYS A 394 31.24 -5.75 -45.39
C LYS A 394 30.76 -4.69 -44.40
N LEU A 395 29.44 -4.57 -44.17
CA LEU A 395 28.87 -3.65 -43.18
C LEU A 395 29.28 -4.04 -41.75
N MET A 396 29.33 -5.35 -41.48
CA MET A 396 29.79 -5.90 -40.21
C MET A 396 31.28 -5.63 -40.01
N ASP A 397 32.13 -5.84 -41.03
CA ASP A 397 33.56 -5.53 -40.96
C ASP A 397 33.82 -4.02 -40.76
N ILE A 398 32.99 -3.14 -41.35
CA ILE A 398 33.09 -1.68 -41.17
C ILE A 398 32.70 -1.26 -39.75
N HIS A 399 31.57 -1.74 -39.24
CA HIS A 399 31.11 -1.38 -37.88
C HIS A 399 31.87 -2.11 -36.77
N LEU A 400 32.44 -3.29 -37.03
CA LEU A 400 33.34 -3.97 -36.08
C LEU A 400 34.69 -3.26 -35.95
N ALA A 401 35.20 -2.63 -37.00
CA ALA A 401 36.40 -1.80 -36.92
C ALA A 401 36.16 -0.52 -36.09
N GLU A 402 34.96 0.08 -36.22
CA GLU A 402 34.52 1.20 -35.38
C GLU A 402 34.30 0.78 -33.91
N LEU A 403 33.70 -0.39 -33.68
CA LEU A 403 33.55 -0.97 -32.32
C LEU A 403 34.90 -1.35 -31.70
N TYR A 404 35.90 -1.79 -32.48
CA TYR A 404 37.22 -2.15 -31.96
C TYR A 404 38.03 -0.94 -31.47
N GLU A 405 37.83 0.26 -32.03
CA GLU A 405 38.44 1.48 -31.50
C GLU A 405 37.76 1.95 -30.20
N GLU A 406 36.44 1.75 -30.03
CA GLU A 406 35.73 2.08 -28.79
C GLU A 406 35.90 1.01 -27.67
N PHE A 407 36.15 -0.25 -28.02
CA PHE A 407 36.23 -1.37 -27.06
C PHE A 407 37.65 -1.87 -26.73
N ASN A 408 38.69 -1.09 -27.01
CA ASN A 408 40.08 -1.44 -26.64
C ASN A 408 40.36 -1.46 -25.11
N GLY A 409 39.32 -1.45 -24.27
CA GLY A 409 39.41 -1.50 -22.81
C GLY A 409 38.61 -2.61 -22.13
N ILE A 410 38.00 -3.56 -22.86
CA ILE A 410 37.24 -4.65 -22.23
C ILE A 410 37.79 -6.01 -22.66
N THR A 411 38.45 -6.68 -21.73
CA THR A 411 38.96 -8.05 -21.90
C THR A 411 37.81 -9.06 -21.89
N PRO A 412 37.97 -10.24 -22.54
CA PRO A 412 36.99 -11.34 -22.47
C PRO A 412 36.64 -11.79 -21.05
N LYS A 413 37.50 -11.48 -20.07
CA LYS A 413 37.27 -11.73 -18.65
C LYS A 413 36.25 -10.76 -18.03
N GLU A 414 36.13 -9.55 -18.56
CA GLU A 414 35.12 -8.56 -18.17
C GLU A 414 33.76 -8.84 -18.84
N VAL A 415 33.77 -9.42 -20.05
CA VAL A 415 32.55 -9.97 -20.67
C VAL A 415 32.06 -11.22 -19.91
N SER A 416 32.97 -12.07 -19.43
CA SER A 416 32.64 -13.19 -18.51
C SER A 416 32.12 -12.74 -17.14
N LEU A 417 32.36 -11.49 -16.72
CA LEU A 417 31.75 -10.90 -15.51
C LEU A 417 30.37 -10.29 -15.79
N LEU A 418 30.07 -9.92 -17.04
CA LEU A 418 28.74 -9.52 -17.49
C LEU A 418 27.82 -10.73 -17.76
N ASP A 419 28.41 -11.90 -17.98
CA ASP A 419 27.76 -13.21 -18.01
C ASP A 419 27.64 -13.83 -16.60
N TYR A 420 27.45 -12.99 -15.57
CA TYR A 420 26.96 -13.50 -14.29
C TYR A 420 25.63 -14.19 -14.59
N LYS A 421 25.57 -15.48 -14.30
CA LYS A 421 24.37 -16.30 -14.45
C LYS A 421 23.18 -15.45 -14.04
N LYS A 422 22.21 -15.30 -14.94
CA LYS A 422 20.82 -15.03 -14.52
C LYS A 422 20.44 -16.19 -13.61
N GLU A 423 20.79 -16.08 -12.34
CA GLU A 423 20.00 -16.70 -11.29
C GLU A 423 18.59 -16.20 -11.51
N ASP A 424 17.65 -17.13 -11.42
CA ASP A 424 16.26 -16.92 -11.69
C ASP A 424 15.77 -15.67 -10.93
N ASN A 425 15.52 -14.57 -11.65
CA ASN A 425 14.96 -13.34 -11.09
C ASN A 425 13.44 -13.55 -10.83
N SER A 426 13.07 -14.70 -10.27
CA SER A 426 11.75 -14.89 -9.69
C SER A 426 11.57 -13.78 -8.66
N LEU A 427 10.59 -12.89 -8.88
CA LEU A 427 10.24 -11.82 -7.96
C LEU A 427 10.19 -12.39 -6.53
N GLU A 428 11.04 -11.88 -5.63
CA GLU A 428 11.02 -12.27 -4.22
C GLU A 428 9.59 -12.14 -3.68
N ILE A 429 9.04 -13.28 -3.25
CA ILE A 429 7.66 -13.40 -2.81
C ILE A 429 7.41 -12.56 -1.55
N LEU A 430 6.44 -11.65 -1.57
CA LEU A 430 6.12 -10.82 -0.39
C LEU A 430 5.25 -11.59 0.63
N PHE A 431 5.79 -11.88 1.81
CA PHE A 431 5.14 -12.69 2.86
C PHE A 431 4.04 -12.00 3.67
N ASP A 432 3.92 -10.69 3.56
CA ASP A 432 2.85 -9.94 4.23
C ASP A 432 1.57 -9.84 3.37
N LEU A 433 1.41 -10.75 2.39
CA LEU A 433 0.27 -10.79 1.50
C LEU A 433 -1.00 -11.22 2.25
N LEU A 434 -0.98 -12.37 2.94
CA LEU A 434 -2.00 -12.76 3.92
C LEU A 434 -1.46 -12.60 5.35
N GLY A 435 -1.87 -11.53 6.04
CA GLY A 435 -1.49 -11.29 7.43
C GLY A 435 -2.58 -11.72 8.41
N MET A 436 -2.25 -12.60 9.35
CA MET A 436 -3.14 -13.09 10.40
C MET A 436 -2.61 -12.73 11.78
N THR A 437 -3.48 -12.24 12.65
CA THR A 437 -3.15 -11.89 14.04
C THR A 437 -4.03 -12.64 15.00
N LEU A 438 -3.41 -13.49 15.82
CA LEU A 438 -4.02 -14.19 16.92
C LEU A 438 -3.82 -13.39 18.20
N ILE A 439 -4.91 -13.04 18.86
CA ILE A 439 -4.91 -12.23 20.08
C ILE A 439 -5.21 -13.14 21.26
N ALA A 440 -4.14 -13.59 21.93
CA ALA A 440 -4.21 -14.41 23.12
C ALA A 440 -4.68 -13.59 24.33
N ARG A 441 -5.42 -14.24 25.24
CA ARG A 441 -5.88 -13.63 26.48
C ARG A 441 -4.72 -13.18 27.37
N ASP A 442 -3.73 -14.04 27.51
CA ASP A 442 -2.57 -13.82 28.34
C ASP A 442 -1.31 -14.48 27.76
N ARG A 443 -0.22 -14.39 28.51
CA ARG A 443 1.10 -14.88 28.09
C ARG A 443 1.18 -16.41 28.06
N ALA A 444 0.42 -17.12 28.90
CA ALA A 444 0.43 -18.58 28.89
C ALA A 444 -0.28 -19.11 27.63
N ASN A 445 -1.44 -18.55 27.28
CA ASN A 445 -2.13 -18.88 26.03
C ASN A 445 -1.28 -18.54 24.80
N LEU A 446 -0.57 -17.39 24.81
CA LEU A 446 0.34 -17.04 23.72
C LEU A 446 1.40 -18.12 23.51
N MET A 447 2.00 -18.61 24.60
CA MET A 447 3.02 -19.65 24.53
C MET A 447 2.49 -20.97 24.01
N ASP A 448 1.30 -21.38 24.47
CA ASP A 448 0.66 -22.61 24.02
C ASP A 448 0.42 -22.58 22.50
N ILE A 449 -0.14 -21.48 22.00
CA ILE A 449 -0.40 -21.29 20.57
C ILE A 449 0.91 -21.24 19.79
N PHE A 450 1.91 -20.50 20.28
CA PHE A 450 3.20 -20.44 19.61
C PHE A 450 3.86 -21.82 19.51
N PHE A 451 3.76 -22.66 20.55
CA PHE A 451 4.26 -24.02 20.47
C PHE A 451 3.44 -24.92 19.55
N LYS A 452 2.11 -24.80 19.52
CA LYS A 452 1.29 -25.48 18.49
C LYS A 452 1.75 -25.10 17.08
N MET A 453 2.03 -23.81 16.83
CA MET A 453 2.57 -23.35 15.54
C MET A 453 3.91 -24.02 15.20
N VAL A 454 4.80 -24.18 16.18
CA VAL A 454 6.10 -24.84 15.99
C VAL A 454 5.94 -26.34 15.76
N ASP A 455 5.11 -27.01 16.55
CA ASP A 455 4.90 -28.47 16.48
C ASP A 455 4.25 -28.87 15.15
N ASN A 456 3.17 -28.18 14.74
CA ASN A 456 2.39 -28.54 13.56
C ASN A 456 3.07 -28.13 12.25
N SER A 457 3.92 -27.09 12.28
CA SER A 457 4.72 -26.71 11.11
C SER A 457 5.90 -27.65 10.86
N ASN A 458 6.22 -28.54 11.81
CA ASN A 458 7.31 -29.50 11.73
C ASN A 458 8.71 -28.87 11.49
N VAL A 459 8.87 -27.57 11.81
CA VAL A 459 10.09 -26.78 11.54
C VAL A 459 11.31 -27.33 12.29
N LEU A 460 11.12 -28.01 13.42
CA LEU A 460 12.21 -28.56 14.24
C LEU A 460 12.71 -29.94 13.77
N HIS A 461 11.97 -30.62 12.90
CA HIS A 461 12.27 -32.00 12.49
C HIS A 461 12.66 -32.14 11.02
N ARG A 462 12.52 -31.07 10.23
CA ARG A 462 13.08 -31.00 8.87
C ARG A 462 14.56 -30.64 8.94
N SER A 463 15.37 -31.27 8.09
CA SER A 463 16.78 -30.89 7.96
C SER A 463 16.90 -29.47 7.41
N GLN A 464 18.01 -28.79 7.71
CA GLN A 464 18.26 -27.45 7.17
C GLN A 464 18.29 -27.46 5.64
N ASP A 465 18.78 -28.53 5.02
CA ASP A 465 18.78 -28.70 3.56
C ASP A 465 17.36 -28.91 2.98
N GLU A 466 16.47 -29.63 3.69
CA GLU A 466 15.06 -29.76 3.31
C GLU A 466 14.31 -28.42 3.43
N LEU A 467 14.57 -27.64 4.48
CA LEU A 467 14.01 -26.30 4.66
C LEU A 467 14.55 -25.31 3.61
N ILE A 468 15.80 -25.45 3.19
CA ILE A 468 16.41 -24.63 2.12
C ILE A 468 15.86 -25.00 0.75
N GLN A 469 15.59 -26.29 0.49
CA GLN A 469 14.91 -26.74 -0.73
C GLN A 469 13.46 -26.25 -0.79
N ASP A 470 12.72 -26.32 0.33
CA ASP A 470 11.37 -25.76 0.45
C ASP A 470 11.36 -24.21 0.37
N ASN A 471 12.48 -23.55 0.67
CA ASN A 471 12.64 -22.11 0.47
C ASN A 471 12.77 -21.72 -1.02
N GLN A 472 12.93 -22.68 -1.94
CA GLN A 472 12.84 -22.45 -3.39
C GLN A 472 11.37 -22.59 -3.82
N LEU A 473 10.93 -21.72 -4.75
CA LEU A 473 9.60 -21.84 -5.37
C LEU A 473 9.43 -23.26 -5.95
N PRO A 474 8.38 -24.00 -5.59
CA PRO A 474 8.16 -25.33 -6.13
C PRO A 474 7.97 -25.25 -7.64
N ALA A 475 8.59 -26.18 -8.37
CA ALA A 475 8.43 -26.28 -9.81
C ALA A 475 6.95 -26.56 -10.14
N GLN A 476 6.39 -25.85 -11.13
CA GLN A 476 5.04 -26.13 -11.64
C GLN A 476 4.97 -27.59 -12.13
N GLY A 477 4.27 -28.45 -11.38
CA GLY A 477 3.94 -29.81 -11.81
C GLY A 477 4.17 -30.94 -10.81
N ASP A 478 4.69 -30.67 -9.61
CA ASP A 478 4.93 -31.75 -8.63
C ASP A 478 3.65 -32.20 -7.89
N GLU A 479 3.52 -33.51 -7.67
CA GLU A 479 2.39 -34.21 -7.02
C GLU A 479 2.34 -33.99 -5.48
N GLY A 480 2.63 -32.77 -5.00
CA GLY A 480 2.80 -32.44 -3.58
C GLY A 480 1.53 -32.04 -2.81
N TYR A 481 0.35 -32.17 -3.41
CA TYR A 481 -0.92 -31.74 -2.79
C TYR A 481 -1.48 -32.82 -1.86
N SER A 482 -2.05 -32.40 -0.72
CA SER A 482 -2.82 -33.30 0.14
C SER A 482 -4.05 -33.86 -0.60
N GLU A 483 -4.69 -34.92 -0.08
CA GLU A 483 -5.96 -35.45 -0.63
C GLU A 483 -7.05 -34.37 -0.82
N ASN A 484 -6.91 -33.23 -0.13
CA ASN A 484 -7.82 -32.08 -0.17
C ASN A 484 -7.45 -31.02 -1.25
N GLY A 485 -6.41 -31.22 -2.05
CA GLY A 485 -6.04 -30.35 -3.18
C GLY A 485 -5.32 -29.04 -2.81
N TYR A 486 -4.78 -28.93 -1.59
CA TYR A 486 -3.96 -27.79 -1.14
C TYR A 486 -2.76 -28.26 -0.28
N SER A 487 -1.76 -27.38 -0.12
CA SER A 487 -0.64 -27.54 0.80
C SER A 487 -0.40 -26.26 1.61
N VAL A 488 0.19 -26.42 2.81
CA VAL A 488 0.62 -25.32 3.67
C VAL A 488 2.04 -25.64 4.11
N THR A 489 3.00 -24.83 3.66
CA THR A 489 4.42 -25.14 3.77
C THR A 489 5.13 -24.02 4.54
N PRO A 490 5.91 -24.33 5.59
CA PRO A 490 6.75 -23.33 6.24
C PRO A 490 7.76 -22.76 5.25
N HIS A 491 7.94 -21.44 5.25
CA HIS A 491 8.86 -20.75 4.34
C HIS A 491 9.31 -19.42 4.97
N ALA A 492 10.60 -19.10 4.88
CA ALA A 492 11.17 -17.90 5.45
C ALA A 492 10.86 -16.66 4.58
N ALA A 493 10.31 -15.61 5.19
CA ALA A 493 10.10 -14.36 4.45
C ALA A 493 11.42 -13.80 3.88
N PRO A 494 11.46 -13.18 2.67
CA PRO A 494 12.70 -12.72 2.01
C PRO A 494 13.57 -11.73 2.80
N SER A 495 13.04 -11.18 3.89
CA SER A 495 13.75 -10.27 4.79
C SER A 495 14.35 -10.97 6.01
N ARG A 496 14.27 -12.30 6.09
CA ARG A 496 14.60 -13.11 7.26
C ARG A 496 15.29 -14.39 6.82
N ASP A 497 16.21 -14.85 7.65
CA ASP A 497 16.87 -16.14 7.47
C ASP A 497 16.02 -17.28 8.05
N GLU A 498 15.15 -16.96 9.02
CA GLU A 498 14.36 -17.94 9.79
C GLU A 498 12.85 -17.79 9.57
N ILE A 499 12.16 -18.93 9.62
CA ILE A 499 10.70 -19.06 9.50
C ILE A 499 9.98 -18.46 10.72
N LEU A 500 10.56 -18.67 11.91
CA LEU A 500 10.00 -18.21 13.18
C LEU A 500 10.68 -16.92 13.61
N LYS A 501 9.88 -16.00 14.17
CA LYS A 501 10.40 -14.74 14.70
C LYS A 501 9.77 -14.39 16.03
N VAL A 502 10.58 -13.90 16.96
CA VAL A 502 10.12 -13.36 18.25
C VAL A 502 10.67 -11.95 18.42
N GLU A 503 9.77 -10.99 18.62
CA GLU A 503 10.14 -9.59 18.87
C GLU A 503 9.64 -9.16 20.24
N GLY A 504 10.50 -8.49 21.01
CA GLY A 504 10.08 -7.87 22.26
C GLY A 504 11.22 -7.55 23.20
N ARG A 505 10.88 -7.28 24.47
CA ARG A 505 11.90 -6.97 25.48
C ARG A 505 12.75 -8.19 25.82
N THR A 506 13.97 -7.96 26.28
CA THR A 506 14.90 -9.01 26.70
C THR A 506 14.27 -10.00 27.68
N GLU A 507 13.42 -9.55 28.64
CA GLU A 507 12.77 -10.47 29.59
C GLU A 507 11.74 -11.40 28.91
N PHE A 508 11.04 -10.90 27.88
CA PHE A 508 10.09 -11.69 27.12
C PHE A 508 10.80 -12.72 26.24
N ILE A 509 11.87 -12.30 25.57
CA ILE A 509 12.71 -13.19 24.75
C ILE A 509 13.33 -14.29 25.62
N ASN A 510 13.90 -13.94 26.77
CA ASN A 510 14.48 -14.91 27.70
C ASN A 510 13.42 -15.89 28.21
N TYR A 511 12.22 -15.40 28.51
CA TYR A 511 11.10 -16.27 28.89
C TYR A 511 10.76 -17.30 27.80
N ILE A 512 10.67 -16.88 26.54
CA ILE A 512 10.43 -17.80 25.41
C ILE A 512 11.59 -18.80 25.27
N LYS A 513 12.84 -18.34 25.31
CA LYS A 513 14.02 -19.22 25.22
C LYS A 513 14.01 -20.29 26.31
N THR A 514 13.69 -19.92 27.55
CA THR A 514 13.57 -20.87 28.65
C THR A 514 12.45 -21.88 28.40
N LYS A 515 11.25 -21.43 28.03
CA LYS A 515 10.13 -22.34 27.74
C LYS A 515 10.36 -23.24 26.55
N PHE A 516 11.06 -22.75 25.53
CA PHE A 516 11.45 -23.53 24.37
C PHE A 516 12.40 -24.67 24.77
N LYS A 517 13.45 -24.36 25.55
CA LYS A 517 14.40 -25.37 26.06
C LYS A 517 13.76 -26.39 27.02
N GLU A 518 12.75 -25.97 27.78
CA GLU A 518 11.95 -26.88 28.63
C GLU A 518 11.11 -27.87 27.80
N ARG A 519 10.56 -27.43 26.65
CA ARG A 519 9.73 -28.27 25.76
C ARG A 519 10.54 -29.13 24.81
N TYR A 520 11.56 -28.55 24.18
CA TYR A 520 12.39 -29.17 23.15
C TYR A 520 13.80 -29.39 23.69
N PHE A 521 14.00 -30.55 24.32
CA PHE A 521 15.25 -30.88 24.99
C PHE A 521 16.41 -30.96 23.98
N ASN A 522 17.56 -30.37 24.32
CA ASN A 522 18.76 -30.27 23.48
C ASN A 522 18.63 -29.50 22.15
N ILE A 523 17.53 -28.78 21.92
CA ILE A 523 17.39 -27.90 20.76
C ILE A 523 17.70 -26.46 21.18
N ASP A 524 18.62 -25.81 20.47
CA ASP A 524 18.91 -24.40 20.71
C ASP A 524 17.91 -23.53 19.93
N PRO A 525 17.06 -22.72 20.59
CA PRO A 525 16.06 -21.90 19.92
C PRO A 525 16.65 -20.92 18.90
N GLU A 526 17.91 -20.50 19.05
CA GLU A 526 18.56 -19.56 18.13
C GLU A 526 18.87 -20.17 16.76
N GLN A 527 18.78 -21.50 16.62
CA GLN A 527 18.94 -22.19 15.33
C GLN A 527 17.68 -22.16 14.46
N TYR A 528 16.53 -21.78 15.02
CA TYR A 528 15.22 -21.88 14.35
C TYR A 528 14.37 -20.60 14.50
N ILE A 529 14.74 -19.70 15.42
CA ILE A 529 13.96 -18.51 15.76
C ILE A 529 14.84 -17.27 15.66
N GLU A 530 14.45 -16.35 14.79
CA GLU A 530 15.01 -15.00 14.77
C GLU A 530 14.51 -14.22 15.99
N PHE A 531 15.41 -13.88 16.92
CA PHE A 531 15.10 -13.03 18.07
C PHE A 531 15.48 -11.58 17.80
N LYS A 532 14.51 -10.68 17.92
CA LYS A 532 14.72 -9.24 17.77
C LYS A 532 14.36 -8.50 19.05
N GLU A 533 15.38 -7.98 19.74
CA GLU A 533 15.14 -7.14 20.91
C GLU A 533 14.52 -5.80 20.50
N GLU A 534 13.31 -5.52 20.99
CA GLU A 534 12.62 -4.23 20.86
C GLU A 534 12.32 -3.63 22.25
N ASN A 535 13.38 -3.51 23.07
CA ASN A 535 13.35 -2.94 24.43
C ASN A 535 12.65 -1.58 24.49
N GLU A 536 12.73 -0.86 23.38
CA GLU A 536 12.25 0.49 23.18
C GLU A 536 10.72 0.62 23.07
N LYS A 537 10.03 -0.29 22.37
CA LYS A 537 8.59 -0.14 22.07
C LYS A 537 7.67 -0.86 23.05
N GLY A 538 8.20 -1.79 23.83
CA GLY A 538 7.40 -2.61 24.75
C GLY A 538 6.30 -3.43 24.06
N PHE A 539 6.54 -3.80 22.80
CA PHE A 539 5.67 -4.64 21.99
C PHE A 539 6.21 -6.07 22.01
N HIS A 540 5.35 -7.05 22.29
CA HIS A 540 5.72 -8.46 22.28
C HIS A 540 4.89 -9.19 21.24
N VAL A 541 5.57 -9.94 20.37
CA VAL A 541 4.92 -10.71 19.33
C VAL A 541 5.79 -11.91 18.94
N SER A 542 5.14 -13.03 18.64
CA SER A 542 5.76 -14.19 18.00
C SER A 542 5.13 -14.38 16.63
N LYS A 543 5.91 -14.82 15.63
CA LYS A 543 5.48 -14.93 14.23
C LYS A 543 5.97 -16.22 13.61
N ILE A 544 5.19 -16.72 12.64
CA ILE A 544 5.60 -17.75 11.67
C ILE A 544 5.24 -17.25 10.27
N THR A 545 6.03 -17.64 9.27
CA THR A 545 5.77 -17.37 7.86
C THR A 545 5.67 -18.67 7.07
N GLY A 546 4.92 -18.65 5.97
CA GLY A 546 4.77 -19.82 5.10
C GLY A 546 4.03 -19.52 3.82
N LEU A 547 3.86 -20.55 3.00
CA LEU A 547 3.16 -20.54 1.73
C LEU A 547 1.91 -21.42 1.83
N TYR A 548 0.79 -20.92 1.34
CA TYR A 548 -0.41 -21.70 1.05
C TYR A 548 -0.46 -21.93 -0.46
N GLU A 549 -0.66 -23.16 -0.91
CA GLU A 549 -0.73 -23.48 -2.33
C GLU A 549 -1.99 -24.28 -2.62
N ASP A 550 -2.71 -23.89 -3.66
CA ASP A 550 -3.91 -24.58 -4.14
C ASP A 550 -3.92 -24.45 -5.67
N HIS A 551 -4.26 -25.55 -6.36
CA HIS A 551 -4.39 -25.59 -7.82
C HIS A 551 -5.25 -24.47 -8.40
N THR A 552 -6.20 -23.95 -7.61
CA THR A 552 -7.12 -22.87 -8.02
C THR A 552 -6.66 -21.47 -7.63
N SER A 553 -5.92 -21.31 -6.53
CA SER A 553 -5.62 -19.99 -5.94
C SER A 553 -4.16 -19.55 -6.14
N GLY A 554 -3.30 -20.41 -6.70
CA GLY A 554 -1.88 -20.16 -6.82
C GLY A 554 -1.16 -20.19 -5.47
N ILE A 555 0.04 -19.60 -5.42
CA ILE A 555 0.87 -19.54 -4.21
C ILE A 555 0.53 -18.27 -3.43
N LEU A 556 -0.01 -18.43 -2.22
CA LEU A 556 -0.35 -17.34 -1.31
C LEU A 556 0.58 -17.34 -0.08
N PRO A 557 1.48 -16.36 0.02
CA PRO A 557 2.35 -16.20 1.18
C PRO A 557 1.58 -15.66 2.37
N PHE A 558 1.86 -16.19 3.56
CA PHE A 558 1.22 -15.76 4.79
C PHE A 558 2.22 -15.47 5.91
N GLU A 559 1.78 -14.60 6.82
CA GLU A 559 2.40 -14.37 8.13
C GLU A 559 1.31 -14.52 9.20
N ILE A 560 1.52 -15.43 10.16
CA ILE A 560 0.71 -15.50 11.38
C ILE A 560 1.52 -14.90 12.52
N GLN A 561 0.94 -13.92 13.21
CA GLN A 561 1.50 -13.33 14.41
C GLN A 561 0.60 -13.60 15.63
N VAL A 562 1.21 -13.87 16.78
CA VAL A 562 0.54 -14.09 18.06
C VAL A 562 1.00 -13.06 19.06
N LEU A 563 0.05 -12.41 19.72
CA LEU A 563 0.29 -11.37 20.72
C LEU A 563 -0.81 -11.38 21.76
N THR A 564 -0.60 -10.77 22.92
CA THR A 564 -1.66 -10.70 23.94
C THR A 564 -2.63 -9.54 23.67
N GLU A 565 -3.81 -9.56 24.27
CA GLU A 565 -4.75 -8.42 24.28
C GLU A 565 -4.05 -7.12 24.72
N LYS A 566 -3.17 -7.19 25.73
CA LYS A 566 -2.38 -6.04 26.21
C LYS A 566 -1.42 -5.53 25.14
N ASP A 567 -0.72 -6.43 24.44
CA ASP A 567 0.19 -6.05 23.35
C ASP A 567 -0.57 -5.47 22.17
N ARG A 568 -1.78 -5.98 21.86
CA ARG A 568 -2.67 -5.42 20.83
C ARG A 568 -3.08 -3.99 21.14
N GLN A 569 -3.45 -3.75 22.40
CA GLN A 569 -3.80 -2.41 22.88
C GLN A 569 -2.60 -1.46 22.82
N SER A 570 -1.41 -1.94 23.20
CA SER A 570 -0.16 -1.19 23.08
C SER A 570 0.13 -0.80 21.62
N ALA A 571 0.03 -1.74 20.68
CA ALA A 571 0.21 -1.51 19.25
C ALA A 571 -0.85 -0.60 18.61
N ARG A 572 -1.98 -0.37 19.30
CA ARG A 572 -3.08 0.47 18.84
C ARG A 572 -2.98 1.90 19.33
N TYR A 573 -2.85 2.07 20.63
CA TYR A 573 -2.97 3.37 21.31
C TYR A 573 -2.00 3.53 22.50
N GLY A 574 -1.06 2.59 22.66
CA GLY A 574 0.02 2.66 23.65
C GLY A 574 1.34 3.14 23.05
N GLU A 575 2.44 2.86 23.74
CA GLU A 575 3.79 3.26 23.35
C GLU A 575 4.23 2.60 22.02
N ALA A 576 3.74 1.38 21.75
CA ALA A 576 3.98 0.66 20.51
C ALA A 576 3.05 1.07 19.36
N ALA A 577 2.23 2.13 19.52
CA ALA A 577 1.21 2.44 18.53
C ALA A 577 1.82 2.71 17.15
N HIS A 578 1.32 2.01 16.14
CA HIS A 578 1.83 2.13 14.77
C HIS A 578 1.83 3.58 14.25
N ILE A 579 0.90 4.41 14.73
CA ILE A 579 0.81 5.82 14.35
C ILE A 579 1.97 6.66 14.92
N LEU A 580 2.49 6.31 16.09
CA LEU A 580 3.65 6.96 16.69
C LEU A 580 4.93 6.57 15.96
N TYR A 581 5.03 5.31 15.53
CA TYR A 581 6.11 4.85 14.66
C TYR A 581 6.12 5.63 13.33
N LYS A 582 4.97 5.80 12.67
CA LYS A 582 4.86 6.61 11.45
C LYS A 582 5.27 8.06 11.68
N LEU A 583 4.80 8.66 12.77
CA LEU A 583 5.18 10.04 13.12
C LEU A 583 6.69 10.16 13.38
N SER A 584 7.28 9.18 14.05
CA SER A 584 8.72 9.14 14.30
C SER A 584 9.52 9.07 12.98
N LYS A 585 9.10 8.20 12.05
CA LYS A 585 9.71 8.11 10.70
C LYS A 585 9.63 9.43 9.95
N GLN A 586 8.50 10.13 10.03
CA GLN A 586 8.32 11.46 9.45
C GLN A 586 9.21 12.53 10.10
N LEU A 587 9.36 12.49 11.43
CA LEU A 587 10.13 13.47 12.18
C LEU A 587 11.64 13.24 12.10
N GLY A 588 12.07 12.05 11.67
CA GLY A 588 13.48 11.65 11.64
C GLY A 588 14.06 11.33 13.03
N TYR A 589 13.23 11.29 14.07
CA TYR A 589 13.62 10.92 15.42
C TYR A 589 12.48 10.16 16.10
N ARG A 590 12.83 9.41 17.15
CA ARG A 590 11.86 8.64 17.92
C ARG A 590 10.98 9.56 18.77
N LEU A 591 9.68 9.57 18.50
CA LEU A 591 8.71 10.31 19.30
C LEU A 591 8.39 9.54 20.58
N GLU A 592 8.68 10.16 21.72
CA GLU A 592 8.25 9.66 23.03
C GLU A 592 6.91 10.30 23.41
N PRO A 593 5.78 9.57 23.33
CA PRO A 593 4.47 10.12 23.65
C PRO A 593 4.36 10.40 25.15
N THR A 594 3.73 11.52 25.50
CA THR A 594 3.42 11.81 26.90
C THR A 594 2.32 10.85 27.41
N LYS A 595 2.31 10.58 28.73
CA LYS A 595 1.20 9.85 29.37
C LYS A 595 -0.18 10.42 29.04
N LYS A 596 -0.27 11.76 28.87
CA LYS A 596 -1.49 12.46 28.47
C LYS A 596 -1.91 12.11 27.04
N GLN A 597 -0.97 12.03 26.10
CA GLN A 597 -1.24 11.64 24.71
C GLN A 597 -1.71 10.19 24.63
N LEU A 598 -1.03 9.26 25.32
CA LEU A 598 -1.45 7.85 25.38
C LEU A 598 -2.85 7.69 25.98
N ALA A 599 -3.13 8.37 27.11
CA ALA A 599 -4.46 8.37 27.71
C ALA A 599 -5.52 8.96 26.76
N SER A 600 -5.17 10.00 26.01
CA SER A 600 -6.05 10.62 25.02
C SER A 600 -6.31 9.73 23.81
N MET A 601 -5.31 8.99 23.31
CA MET A 601 -5.47 7.98 22.25
C MET A 601 -6.38 6.84 22.73
N SER A 602 -6.13 6.31 23.92
CA SER A 602 -6.97 5.27 24.55
C SER A 602 -8.42 5.75 24.74
N ALA A 603 -8.61 6.98 25.23
CA ALA A 603 -9.93 7.59 25.38
C ALA A 603 -10.65 7.75 24.03
N LEU A 604 -9.92 8.16 22.98
CA LEU A 604 -10.48 8.29 21.63
C LEU A 604 -10.92 6.93 21.07
N ASN A 605 -10.09 5.90 21.24
CA ASN A 605 -10.42 4.52 20.86
C ASN A 605 -11.65 4.00 21.64
N GLY A 606 -11.69 4.22 22.96
CA GLY A 606 -12.76 3.77 23.84
C GLY A 606 -14.15 4.34 23.49
N ARG A 607 -14.21 5.44 22.75
CA ARG A 607 -15.47 6.00 22.21
C ARG A 607 -16.18 5.05 21.25
N LYS A 608 -15.51 4.02 20.71
CA LYS A 608 -16.12 2.97 19.90
C LYS A 608 -17.30 2.30 20.57
N LYS A 609 -17.28 2.15 21.90
CA LYS A 609 -18.41 1.62 22.67
C LYS A 609 -19.69 2.43 22.50
N ASN A 610 -19.59 3.66 21.98
CA ASN A 610 -20.70 4.56 21.71
C ASN A 610 -20.94 4.76 20.21
N PHE A 611 -20.20 4.08 19.34
CA PHE A 611 -20.44 4.09 17.90
C PHE A 611 -21.81 3.48 17.60
N GLY A 612 -22.63 4.15 16.80
CA GLY A 612 -24.00 3.72 16.51
C GLY A 612 -25.01 3.94 17.65
N LYS A 613 -24.60 4.43 18.83
CA LYS A 613 -25.57 4.82 19.88
C LYS A 613 -26.34 6.08 19.47
N ARG A 614 -27.63 6.09 19.83
CA ARG A 614 -28.67 7.04 19.40
C ARG A 614 -28.54 8.50 19.90
N THR A 615 -27.34 8.99 20.18
CA THR A 615 -27.14 10.32 20.76
C THR A 615 -26.54 11.30 19.76
N VAL A 616 -27.36 12.27 19.34
CA VAL A 616 -26.92 13.42 18.56
C VAL A 616 -25.97 14.26 19.42
N ASN A 617 -24.78 14.55 18.89
CA ASN A 617 -23.82 15.44 19.55
C ASN A 617 -24.46 16.83 19.79
N LYS A 618 -24.23 17.43 20.96
CA LYS A 618 -24.78 18.75 21.33
C LYS A 618 -24.50 19.81 20.27
N ALA A 619 -23.35 19.74 19.61
CA ALA A 619 -22.94 20.64 18.54
C ALA A 619 -23.82 20.55 17.27
N SER A 620 -24.47 19.42 17.01
CA SER A 620 -25.25 19.18 15.79
C SER A 620 -26.74 19.53 15.91
N TYR A 621 -27.29 19.70 17.12
CA TYR A 621 -28.73 19.96 17.32
C TYR A 621 -29.25 21.16 16.53
N ARG A 622 -28.54 22.29 16.55
CA ARG A 622 -28.98 23.51 15.84
C ARG A 622 -29.05 23.30 14.33
N ARG A 623 -28.10 22.55 13.75
CA ARG A 623 -28.08 22.26 12.31
C ARG A 623 -29.20 21.32 11.90
N ILE A 624 -29.39 20.25 12.68
CA ILE A 624 -30.48 19.29 12.45
C ILE A 624 -31.84 19.97 12.54
N LYS A 625 -32.03 20.89 13.51
CA LYS A 625 -33.27 21.66 13.61
C LYS A 625 -33.52 22.51 12.36
N LYS A 626 -32.48 23.13 11.78
CA LYS A 626 -32.59 23.89 10.53
C LYS A 626 -32.94 22.99 9.34
N VAL A 627 -32.28 21.82 9.21
CA VAL A 627 -32.59 20.85 8.15
C VAL A 627 -34.02 20.36 8.27
N ASN A 628 -34.45 19.96 9.46
CA ASN A 628 -35.83 19.52 9.67
C ASN A 628 -36.84 20.58 9.29
N LYS A 629 -36.58 21.84 9.67
CA LYS A 629 -37.44 22.95 9.25
C LYS A 629 -37.49 23.09 7.73
N ALA A 630 -36.33 23.05 7.05
CA ALA A 630 -36.28 23.16 5.59
C ALA A 630 -37.00 22.00 4.88
N ILE A 631 -36.93 20.78 5.43
CA ILE A 631 -37.71 19.64 4.92
C ILE A 631 -39.21 19.85 5.17
N ASP A 632 -39.59 20.29 6.37
CA ASP A 632 -41.00 20.55 6.70
C ASP A 632 -41.57 21.63 5.75
N ASP A 633 -40.82 22.72 5.51
CA ASP A 633 -41.19 23.80 4.58
C ASP A 633 -41.34 23.28 3.13
N LEU A 634 -40.45 22.38 2.69
CA LEU A 634 -40.49 21.76 1.35
C LEU A 634 -41.67 20.79 1.17
N LEU A 635 -41.98 20.00 2.19
CA LEU A 635 -43.12 19.08 2.15
C LEU A 635 -44.46 19.84 2.19
N LEU A 636 -44.50 20.97 2.90
CA LEU A 636 -45.67 21.86 2.92
C LEU A 636 -45.92 22.49 1.54
N SER A 637 -44.87 22.96 0.86
CA SER A 637 -45.01 23.58 -0.47
C SER A 637 -45.43 22.57 -1.56
N ALA A 638 -44.96 21.32 -1.49
CA ALA A 638 -45.38 20.25 -2.39
C ALA A 638 -46.88 19.91 -2.22
N ASN A 639 -47.37 19.85 -0.98
CA ASN A 639 -48.78 19.58 -0.68
C ASN A 639 -49.72 20.73 -1.09
N SER A 640 -49.28 21.99 -1.02
CA SER A 640 -50.06 23.13 -1.52
C SER A 640 -50.13 23.20 -3.05
N SER A 641 -49.17 22.58 -3.76
CA SER A 641 -49.14 22.54 -5.22
C SER A 641 -50.11 21.48 -5.77
N LEU A 642 -50.22 20.33 -5.10
CA LEU A 642 -51.18 19.25 -5.40
C LEU A 642 -52.64 19.57 -5.03
N ALA A 643 -52.88 20.62 -4.24
CA ALA A 643 -54.23 21.08 -3.87
C ALA A 643 -54.75 22.21 -4.78
N MET A 644 -53.93 22.68 -5.74
CA MET A 644 -54.29 23.67 -6.75
C MET A 644 -54.37 23.09 -8.19
N GLU A 645 -54.10 21.79 -8.35
CA GLU A 645 -54.56 20.96 -9.48
C GLU A 645 -55.85 20.25 -9.08
#